data_AF-A0AAV7VRE4-F1
#
_entry.id   AF-A0AAV7VRE4-F1
#
_cell.length_a   1.000
_cell.length_b   1.000
_cell.length_c   1.000
_cell.angle_alpha   90.00
_cell.angle_beta   90.00
_cell.angle_gamma   90.00
#
_symmetry.space_group_name_H-M   'P 1'
#
loop_
_entity.id
_entity.type
_entity.pdbx_description
1 polymer ?
#
loop_
_entity_poly.entity_id
_entity_poly.type
_entity_poly.pdbx_seq_one_letter_code
_entity_poly.pdbx_strand_id
1 'polypeptide(L)'
;RDTGNCTKVNGAPGGTNHFPDSLNSCLRVLLFLVPFCSSMAKKRRRQDDFQKVKLKVGQKKIRPENSTQSNFRTKAIRLPEQLRCLNQQQLQPTNNRKLSVQDLLSQIHHYNASVRQGALLGLRDLLSLHPTMIDAHLSSIVSEVAAMFTDKDPTVRGATVSLLQLVAPKIPMKQMSPFFPLISAHLSSAMTHIVEAIQEDSLLVFDVLLDEYPILLASRSNMLLKNFVELISHHHLSKGAKGAVKSSAWTLSVNPNRTLTSQQWSLNVLIRLKKLLQALSDNALNNSEEGEALFSRKDLADLCHDFKWLEHASGQQHIEIYEGGECWIPLFSLRSLVSVGGSLEEGLSSAEKLKGFIESIIPLLIECWVEASSAQPSSGNILKPESQQLMQQVLNIIYLLWRLSEQQDKIHKMEVWLRTKYLKDFNHFFMNHFPYFVCDPATYLKTPQGKRQTGFPSNGLDHLLLNLTLCDIMVSLANSSTFQSDSDWLDRIRKFVTEILMDGWKLNWKQLNRLLGVTWRLMVVQRNRVSTERLIRAVYMLYQQKNLAFPVRSLLLNFFSRIYLRDEDFNLLGSNSRNKALFHWLSSLPVQLVQLSSRNPELSTQLIDTIHAAAARSNKELLSSLQATACQIYDPHDGILVLLPAESQKRLVQLLYFLPCMPKNLLACLNRCCIMGRLSSSTAAAIVGILHTRSTFSGWTSSVESSIMSDVDYFSFLFSTLAGFSSEELSWLQDSRGRPHICHTHVSPVHLFLTDHNQFVHHCTVTEAVCQSLSTIPARSQCLDIIHNAIHKHLADFLVIPDSMAASILRATTRLVDQSCLPSDNLKKFLASCSCSLLFYVVTLENENAKLA
;
A
#
# COMPACT_ATOMS: atom_id res chain seq x y z
N ARG A 1 -27.39 -31.05 63.65
CA ARG A 1 -27.80 -32.45 63.42
C ARG A 1 -26.73 -33.21 62.63
N ASP A 2 -25.57 -33.59 63.15
CA ASP A 2 -24.72 -33.17 64.29
C ASP A 2 -23.32 -33.81 64.02
N THR A 3 -22.23 -33.04 63.84
CA THR A 3 -21.24 -32.63 64.87
C THR A 3 -20.63 -33.80 65.67
N GLY A 4 -19.30 -34.00 65.76
CA GLY A 4 -18.11 -33.31 65.19
C GLY A 4 -17.08 -34.33 64.64
N ASN A 5 -15.74 -34.22 64.70
CA ASN A 5 -14.75 -33.20 65.11
C ASN A 5 -13.35 -33.71 64.60
N CYS A 6 -12.25 -32.96 64.43
CA CYS A 6 -11.97 -31.52 64.59
C CYS A 6 -10.72 -31.05 63.79
N THR A 7 -10.70 -29.76 63.44
CA THR A 7 -9.54 -28.82 63.31
C THR A 7 -8.34 -29.05 62.34
N LYS A 8 -7.56 -27.96 62.13
CA LYS A 8 -6.61 -27.70 61.02
C LYS A 8 -5.20 -27.33 61.50
N VAL A 9 -4.22 -27.66 60.65
CA VAL A 9 -3.03 -26.87 60.21
C VAL A 9 -2.35 -25.92 61.21
N ASN A 10 -1.12 -26.29 61.60
CA ASN A 10 0.11 -25.46 61.66
C ASN A 10 1.33 -26.39 61.88
N GLY A 11 2.58 -26.03 61.59
CA GLY A 11 3.16 -24.82 60.98
C GLY A 11 4.69 -25.01 60.76
N ALA A 12 5.39 -24.02 60.18
CA ALA A 12 6.87 -23.99 60.05
C ALA A 12 7.48 -22.94 61.01
N PRO A 13 8.74 -23.09 61.48
CA PRO A 13 9.90 -22.63 60.67
C PRO A 13 11.20 -23.43 60.90
N GLY A 14 12.30 -23.01 60.26
CA GLY A 14 13.66 -23.30 60.73
C GLY A 14 14.66 -23.68 59.64
N GLY A 15 15.72 -22.88 59.48
CA GLY A 15 16.89 -23.21 58.67
C GLY A 15 18.10 -22.38 59.08
N THR A 16 19.29 -22.98 59.04
CA THR A 16 20.58 -22.30 59.22
C THR A 16 21.64 -22.96 58.32
N ASN A 17 22.59 -22.16 57.87
CA ASN A 17 23.64 -22.56 56.93
C ASN A 17 24.80 -23.27 57.66
N HIS A 18 25.60 -24.08 56.95
CA HIS A 18 27.01 -23.75 56.71
C HIS A 18 27.71 -24.61 55.64
N PHE A 19 28.75 -24.02 55.05
CA PHE A 19 29.83 -24.59 54.22
C PHE A 19 30.60 -25.71 54.96
N PRO A 20 31.30 -26.67 54.28
CA PRO A 20 32.39 -26.42 53.30
C PRO A 20 32.15 -27.10 51.93
N ASP A 21 32.80 -26.78 50.81
CA ASP A 21 34.06 -26.09 50.44
C ASP A 21 35.38 -26.91 50.40
N SER A 22 36.08 -26.79 49.28
CA SER A 22 37.48 -27.16 48.99
C SER A 22 37.98 -28.63 49.02
N LEU A 23 38.44 -29.07 47.83
CA LEU A 23 39.75 -29.67 47.50
C LEU A 23 40.30 -30.92 48.22
N ASN A 24 40.71 -31.90 47.39
CA ASN A 24 41.84 -32.85 47.53
C ASN A 24 41.94 -33.69 48.85
N SER A 25 42.10 -35.01 48.76
CA SER A 25 43.30 -35.62 48.16
C SER A 25 43.15 -37.11 47.84
N CYS A 26 44.06 -37.64 47.02
CA CYS A 26 44.26 -39.08 46.82
C CYS A 26 45.05 -39.75 47.98
N LEU A 27 45.19 -41.08 47.88
CA LEU A 27 46.11 -41.98 48.59
C LEU A 27 45.76 -42.48 50.01
N ARG A 28 46.17 -43.74 50.25
CA ARG A 28 46.24 -44.49 51.54
C ARG A 28 44.88 -44.78 52.19
N VAL A 29 44.31 -46.00 52.14
CA VAL A 29 44.84 -47.37 52.34
C VAL A 29 45.34 -47.64 53.76
N LEU A 30 44.41 -48.19 54.56
CA LEU A 30 44.57 -49.22 55.60
C LEU A 30 45.91 -49.30 56.37
N LEU A 31 45.88 -48.83 57.62
CA LEU A 31 46.61 -49.43 58.73
C LEU A 31 45.67 -49.45 59.95
N PHE A 32 45.19 -50.64 60.34
CA PHE A 32 44.30 -50.82 61.49
C PHE A 32 45.06 -51.33 62.71
N LEU A 33 44.67 -50.80 63.86
CA LEU A 33 45.16 -51.03 65.22
C LEU A 33 45.63 -52.47 65.54
N VAL A 34 46.82 -52.57 66.13
CA VAL A 34 47.25 -53.72 66.96
C VAL A 34 46.79 -53.48 68.41
N PRO A 35 46.06 -54.42 69.04
CA PRO A 35 46.00 -54.55 70.50
C PRO A 35 46.99 -55.62 71.00
N PHE A 36 47.57 -55.37 72.18
CA PHE A 36 48.63 -56.17 72.78
C PHE A 36 48.13 -57.50 73.37
N CYS A 37 48.97 -58.53 73.39
CA CYS A 37 48.62 -59.84 73.95
C CYS A 37 49.03 -59.94 75.43
N SER A 38 48.21 -60.59 76.26
CA SER A 38 48.59 -61.08 77.59
C SER A 38 48.07 -62.51 77.77
N SER A 39 48.77 -63.33 78.55
CA SER A 39 48.59 -64.79 78.54
C SER A 39 48.29 -65.39 79.91
N MET A 40 47.50 -66.46 79.94
CA MET A 40 47.99 -67.74 80.47
C MET A 40 47.13 -68.92 79.99
N ALA A 41 47.64 -70.15 80.12
CA ALA A 41 47.11 -71.34 79.46
C ALA A 41 46.65 -72.44 80.42
N LYS A 42 45.72 -73.30 79.98
CA LYS A 42 45.94 -74.78 79.95
C LYS A 42 44.80 -75.60 79.30
N LYS A 43 45.19 -76.81 78.89
CA LYS A 43 44.38 -78.00 78.54
C LYS A 43 43.42 -77.89 77.34
N ARG A 44 43.93 -78.28 76.17
CA ARG A 44 43.13 -78.87 75.08
C ARG A 44 42.25 -79.99 75.65
N ARG A 45 40.93 -79.95 75.41
CA ARG A 45 40.07 -81.13 75.37
C ARG A 45 39.81 -81.47 73.90
N ARG A 46 39.61 -82.75 73.59
CA ARG A 46 39.20 -83.17 72.23
C ARG A 46 37.81 -82.56 71.95
N GLN A 47 37.64 -82.02 70.75
CA GLN A 47 36.31 -81.69 70.20
C GLN A 47 35.90 -82.87 69.32
N ASP A 48 34.68 -83.35 69.46
CA ASP A 48 34.15 -84.40 68.60
C ASP A 48 33.66 -83.79 67.28
N ASP A 49 34.10 -84.34 66.14
CA ASP A 49 33.87 -83.75 64.81
C ASP A 49 32.40 -83.67 64.38
N PHE A 50 31.48 -84.35 65.08
CA PHE A 50 30.04 -84.41 64.75
C PHE A 50 29.15 -83.97 65.93
N GLN A 51 28.95 -82.66 66.09
CA GLN A 51 28.01 -82.14 67.09
C GLN A 51 26.56 -82.16 66.59
N LYS A 52 25.80 -83.19 66.95
CA LYS A 52 24.34 -83.21 66.77
C LYS A 52 23.69 -82.10 67.62
N VAL A 53 23.35 -80.99 66.97
CA VAL A 53 22.67 -79.83 67.59
C VAL A 53 21.38 -80.28 68.27
N LYS A 54 21.17 -79.87 69.53
CA LYS A 54 19.98 -80.24 70.32
C LYS A 54 18.69 -79.83 69.61
N LEU A 55 17.73 -80.76 69.60
CA LEU A 55 16.47 -80.66 68.88
C LEU A 55 15.57 -79.57 69.50
N LYS A 56 15.56 -78.36 68.89
CA LYS A 56 14.70 -77.26 69.29
C LYS A 56 13.28 -77.47 68.74
N VAL A 57 12.38 -77.93 69.61
CA VAL A 57 10.95 -78.09 69.29
C VAL A 57 10.36 -76.73 68.87
N GLY A 58 9.55 -76.74 67.79
CA GLY A 58 8.90 -75.53 67.26
C GLY A 58 9.60 -74.84 66.06
N GLN A 59 10.85 -75.21 65.73
CA GLN A 59 11.51 -74.74 64.50
C GLN A 59 11.47 -75.81 63.40
N LYS A 60 11.37 -75.39 62.12
CA LYS A 60 11.34 -76.31 60.97
C LYS A 60 12.62 -77.17 60.97
N LYS A 61 12.45 -78.48 60.77
CA LYS A 61 13.53 -79.49 60.76
C LYS A 61 14.69 -79.00 59.89
N ILE A 62 15.86 -78.82 60.51
CA ILE A 62 17.10 -78.44 59.83
C ILE A 62 17.37 -79.51 58.75
N ARG A 63 17.70 -79.06 57.53
CA ARG A 63 18.02 -79.97 56.42
C ARG A 63 19.27 -80.79 56.79
N PRO A 64 19.35 -82.07 56.37
CA PRO A 64 20.51 -82.89 56.71
C PRO A 64 21.79 -82.29 56.11
N GLU A 65 22.91 -82.52 56.78
CA GLU A 65 24.19 -81.83 56.56
C GLU A 65 24.82 -82.12 55.19
N ASN A 66 24.37 -83.18 54.52
CA ASN A 66 24.70 -83.54 53.15
C ASN A 66 23.82 -82.85 52.07
N SER A 67 22.93 -81.91 52.43
CA SER A 67 22.04 -81.26 51.47
C SER A 67 22.67 -80.03 50.79
N THR A 68 22.96 -80.14 49.49
CA THR A 68 23.45 -79.03 48.67
C THR A 68 22.37 -77.95 48.51
N GLN A 69 22.71 -76.69 48.77
CA GLN A 69 21.81 -75.55 48.60
C GLN A 69 21.80 -75.09 47.12
N SER A 70 20.84 -75.57 46.33
CA SER A 70 20.67 -75.18 44.91
C SER A 70 20.14 -73.75 44.67
N ASN A 71 19.96 -72.96 45.73
CA ASN A 71 19.36 -71.62 45.68
C ASN A 71 20.37 -70.53 45.25
N PHE A 72 20.81 -70.53 43.99
CA PHE A 72 21.56 -69.40 43.44
C PHE A 72 20.63 -68.24 43.02
N ARG A 73 21.14 -67.01 43.06
CA ARG A 73 20.44 -65.79 42.59
C ARG A 73 21.34 -64.99 41.65
N THR A 74 21.17 -65.19 40.35
CA THR A 74 21.79 -64.37 39.31
C THR A 74 21.15 -62.98 39.29
N LYS A 75 21.96 -61.91 39.30
CA LYS A 75 21.52 -60.55 38.99
C LYS A 75 22.08 -60.17 37.62
N ALA A 76 21.22 -59.70 36.71
CA ALA A 76 21.67 -59.17 35.42
C ALA A 76 22.41 -57.84 35.63
N ILE A 77 23.60 -57.70 35.02
CA ILE A 77 24.34 -56.44 34.99
C ILE A 77 23.63 -55.49 34.01
N ARG A 78 23.11 -54.38 34.52
CA ARG A 78 22.63 -53.28 33.67
C ARG A 78 23.80 -52.37 33.32
N LEU A 79 24.33 -52.49 32.11
CA LEU A 79 25.29 -51.52 31.58
C LEU A 79 24.56 -50.21 31.23
N PRO A 80 25.21 -49.03 31.35
CA PRO A 80 24.64 -47.76 30.92
C PRO A 80 24.30 -47.72 29.42
N GLU A 81 23.27 -46.95 29.06
CA GLU A 81 22.77 -46.75 27.69
C GLU A 81 23.88 -46.35 26.70
N GLN A 82 24.90 -45.64 27.19
CA GLN A 82 26.07 -45.12 26.46
C GLN A 82 26.78 -46.17 25.58
N LEU A 83 26.73 -47.46 25.94
CA LEU A 83 27.36 -48.54 25.17
C LEU A 83 26.45 -49.16 24.10
N ARG A 84 25.16 -48.82 24.06
CA ARG A 84 24.22 -49.27 23.02
C ARG A 84 24.22 -48.37 21.78
N CYS A 85 24.46 -47.07 21.97
CA CYS A 85 24.30 -46.05 20.92
C CYS A 85 25.16 -46.29 19.66
N LEU A 86 26.32 -46.93 19.80
CA LEU A 86 27.23 -47.25 18.69
C LEU A 86 26.56 -47.99 17.52
N ASN A 87 25.54 -48.81 17.80
CA ASN A 87 24.86 -49.63 16.78
C ASN A 87 23.57 -49.00 16.23
N GLN A 88 23.12 -47.85 16.77
CA GLN A 88 21.89 -47.16 16.32
C GLN A 88 22.15 -45.80 15.66
N GLN A 89 23.39 -45.30 15.69
CA GLN A 89 23.82 -43.99 15.16
C GLN A 89 23.71 -43.80 13.63
N GLN A 90 23.14 -44.75 12.88
CA GLN A 90 22.99 -44.66 11.41
C GLN A 90 21.65 -44.10 10.90
N LEU A 91 20.63 -43.93 11.75
CA LEU A 91 19.27 -43.54 11.30
C LEU A 91 18.83 -42.10 11.57
N GLN A 92 19.61 -41.27 12.29
CA GLN A 92 19.26 -39.85 12.52
C GLN A 92 20.44 -38.91 12.27
N PRO A 93 20.19 -37.70 11.75
CA PRO A 93 21.24 -36.72 11.53
C PRO A 93 21.79 -36.17 12.85
N THR A 94 23.12 -36.11 12.94
CA THR A 94 23.85 -35.54 14.08
C THR A 94 24.85 -34.52 13.60
N ASN A 95 25.11 -33.46 14.38
CA ASN A 95 26.17 -32.50 14.04
C ASN A 95 27.57 -33.15 14.16
N ASN A 96 28.62 -32.48 13.69
CA ASN A 96 30.05 -32.84 13.71
C ASN A 96 30.58 -33.42 15.04
N ARG A 97 29.90 -33.14 16.16
CA ARG A 97 30.21 -33.68 17.51
C ARG A 97 29.48 -35.00 17.84
N LYS A 98 28.77 -35.60 16.87
CA LYS A 98 27.90 -36.79 16.99
C LYS A 98 26.77 -36.65 18.02
N LEU A 99 26.20 -35.45 18.11
CA LEU A 99 25.06 -35.13 18.99
C LEU A 99 23.77 -34.97 18.16
N SER A 100 22.67 -35.54 18.65
CA SER A 100 21.32 -35.35 18.10
C SER A 100 20.70 -34.03 18.55
N VAL A 101 19.54 -33.67 17.99
CA VAL A 101 18.73 -32.52 18.45
C VAL A 101 18.41 -32.64 19.95
N GLN A 102 18.04 -33.83 20.44
CA GLN A 102 17.68 -34.04 21.84
C GLN A 102 18.89 -33.92 22.77
N ASP A 103 20.07 -34.41 22.36
CA ASP A 103 21.32 -34.25 23.13
C ASP A 103 21.70 -32.77 23.25
N LEU A 104 21.56 -32.01 22.15
CA LEU A 104 21.86 -30.58 22.11
C LEU A 104 20.90 -29.78 22.99
N LEU A 105 19.58 -30.03 22.89
CA LEU A 105 18.57 -29.41 23.76
C LEU A 105 18.86 -29.68 25.25
N SER A 106 19.32 -30.87 25.63
CA SER A 106 19.70 -31.17 27.02
C SER A 106 20.92 -30.36 27.51
N GLN A 107 21.84 -29.99 26.61
CA GLN A 107 23.04 -29.21 26.93
C GLN A 107 22.78 -27.70 27.00
N ILE A 108 21.64 -27.22 26.48
CA ILE A 108 21.23 -25.81 26.56
C ILE A 108 20.99 -25.37 28.03
N HIS A 109 20.67 -26.28 28.95
CA HIS A 109 20.53 -25.96 30.40
C HIS A 109 21.79 -26.23 31.23
N HIS A 110 22.94 -26.49 30.60
CA HIS A 110 24.17 -26.83 31.32
C HIS A 110 24.75 -25.64 32.10
N TYR A 111 25.28 -25.88 33.31
CA TYR A 111 25.75 -24.81 34.22
C TYR A 111 26.86 -23.92 33.61
N ASN A 112 27.76 -24.50 32.82
CA ASN A 112 28.82 -23.77 32.09
C ASN A 112 28.26 -23.12 30.81
N ALA A 113 28.37 -21.79 30.70
CA ALA A 113 27.85 -20.99 29.58
C ALA A 113 28.46 -21.39 28.23
N SER A 114 29.75 -21.72 28.16
CA SER A 114 30.40 -22.17 26.91
C SER A 114 29.79 -23.48 26.36
N VAL A 115 29.22 -24.31 27.23
CA VAL A 115 28.49 -25.52 26.81
C VAL A 115 27.10 -25.15 26.28
N ARG A 116 26.37 -24.23 26.93
CA ARG A 116 25.07 -23.73 26.44
C ARG A 116 25.21 -23.06 25.07
N GLN A 117 26.19 -22.16 24.94
CA GLN A 117 26.52 -21.48 23.68
C GLN A 117 26.89 -22.50 22.59
N GLY A 118 27.77 -23.45 22.90
CA GLY A 118 28.18 -24.52 21.98
C GLY A 118 27.03 -25.44 21.57
N ALA A 119 26.04 -25.64 22.44
CA ALA A 119 24.83 -26.40 22.14
C ALA A 119 23.85 -25.61 21.25
N LEU A 120 23.65 -24.31 21.49
CA LEU A 120 22.83 -23.42 20.66
C LEU A 120 23.39 -23.29 19.24
N LEU A 121 24.70 -23.02 19.11
CA LEU A 121 25.38 -22.99 17.80
C LEU A 121 25.35 -24.38 17.14
N GLY A 122 25.58 -25.45 17.91
CA GLY A 122 25.46 -26.82 17.43
C GLY A 122 24.06 -27.20 16.96
N LEU A 123 23.01 -26.65 17.56
CA LEU A 123 21.62 -26.84 17.13
C LEU A 123 21.33 -26.03 15.86
N ARG A 124 21.78 -24.77 15.80
CA ARG A 124 21.67 -23.91 14.61
C ARG A 124 22.31 -24.58 13.39
N ASP A 125 23.54 -25.07 13.53
CA ASP A 125 24.29 -25.66 12.43
C ASP A 125 23.74 -27.05 12.01
N LEU A 126 22.97 -27.72 12.88
CA LEU A 126 22.25 -28.95 12.54
C LEU A 126 20.93 -28.67 11.78
N LEU A 127 20.18 -27.65 12.22
CA LEU A 127 18.90 -27.22 11.62
C LEU A 127 19.09 -26.38 10.34
N SER A 128 20.30 -25.92 10.03
CA SER A 128 20.64 -25.37 8.71
C SER A 128 20.77 -26.50 7.68
N LEU A 129 21.48 -27.58 8.02
CA LEU A 129 21.71 -28.75 7.17
C LEU A 129 20.47 -29.64 7.00
N HIS A 130 19.64 -29.78 8.04
CA HIS A 130 18.45 -30.62 8.01
C HIS A 130 17.18 -29.86 8.47
N PRO A 131 16.61 -28.98 7.62
CA PRO A 131 15.43 -28.17 7.98
C PRO A 131 14.20 -28.98 8.42
N THR A 132 14.01 -30.20 7.88
CA THR A 132 12.90 -31.09 8.25
C THR A 132 12.91 -31.57 9.70
N MET A 133 14.05 -31.43 10.40
CA MET A 133 14.13 -31.68 11.84
C MET A 133 13.43 -30.60 12.68
N ILE A 134 13.12 -29.43 12.09
CA ILE A 134 12.39 -28.35 12.76
C ILE A 134 10.95 -28.77 13.00
N ASP A 135 10.22 -29.25 11.99
CA ASP A 135 8.84 -29.75 12.16
C ASP A 135 8.78 -30.90 13.18
N ALA A 136 9.73 -31.84 13.11
CA ALA A 136 9.78 -33.02 13.97
C ALA A 136 10.02 -32.72 15.46
N HIS A 137 10.68 -31.60 15.78
CA HIS A 137 11.04 -31.22 17.15
C HIS A 137 10.51 -29.83 17.56
N LEU A 138 9.58 -29.26 16.80
CA LEU A 138 9.13 -27.85 16.90
C LEU A 138 8.80 -27.42 18.34
N SER A 139 7.96 -28.18 19.04
CA SER A 139 7.55 -27.87 20.42
C SER A 139 8.71 -27.82 21.40
N SER A 140 9.72 -28.69 21.23
CA SER A 140 10.89 -28.73 22.11
C SER A 140 11.86 -27.61 21.77
N ILE A 141 12.16 -27.41 20.48
CA ILE A 141 13.04 -26.32 20.02
C ILE A 141 12.49 -24.97 20.49
N VAL A 142 11.21 -24.69 20.26
CA VAL A 142 10.61 -23.39 20.64
C VAL A 142 10.59 -23.19 22.16
N SER A 143 10.27 -24.23 22.95
CA SER A 143 10.21 -24.13 24.41
C SER A 143 11.59 -23.86 25.03
N GLU A 144 12.61 -24.64 24.66
CA GLU A 144 13.94 -24.49 25.25
C GLU A 144 14.67 -23.23 24.77
N VAL A 145 14.46 -22.81 23.51
CA VAL A 145 15.05 -21.57 22.97
C VAL A 145 14.41 -20.34 23.60
N ALA A 146 13.10 -20.34 23.87
CA ALA A 146 12.43 -19.24 24.58
C ALA A 146 12.94 -19.09 26.02
N ALA A 147 13.24 -20.20 26.71
CA ALA A 147 13.83 -20.16 28.06
C ALA A 147 15.21 -19.47 28.10
N MET A 148 15.97 -19.47 26.99
CA MET A 148 17.29 -18.84 26.91
C MET A 148 17.27 -17.32 26.68
N PHE A 149 16.10 -16.69 26.50
CA PHE A 149 16.02 -15.22 26.37
C PHE A 149 16.52 -14.48 27.62
N THR A 150 16.42 -15.12 28.80
CA THR A 150 16.87 -14.58 30.09
C THR A 150 18.17 -15.20 30.61
N ASP A 151 19.00 -15.81 29.74
CA ASP A 151 20.30 -16.34 30.19
C ASP A 151 21.20 -15.21 30.72
N LYS A 152 21.99 -15.52 31.76
CA LYS A 152 22.89 -14.55 32.40
C LYS A 152 24.04 -14.13 31.49
N ASP A 153 24.50 -15.02 30.61
CA ASP A 153 25.67 -14.83 29.76
C ASP A 153 25.29 -14.22 28.39
N PRO A 154 25.91 -13.08 27.98
CA PRO A 154 25.59 -12.42 26.72
C PRO A 154 25.94 -13.28 25.49
N THR A 155 26.96 -14.15 25.60
CA THR A 155 27.37 -15.02 24.48
C THR A 155 26.34 -16.12 24.21
N VAL A 156 25.64 -16.57 25.27
CA VAL A 156 24.51 -17.51 25.17
C VAL A 156 23.31 -16.80 24.56
N ARG A 157 22.94 -15.61 25.04
CA ARG A 157 21.81 -14.82 24.47
C ARG A 157 22.03 -14.49 22.98
N GLY A 158 23.25 -14.08 22.60
CA GLY A 158 23.60 -13.85 21.19
C GLY A 158 23.50 -15.10 20.32
N ALA A 159 23.88 -16.28 20.84
CA ALA A 159 23.68 -17.56 20.16
C ALA A 159 22.19 -17.92 20.03
N THR A 160 21.37 -17.62 21.04
CA THR A 160 19.90 -17.78 21.02
C THR A 160 19.27 -16.93 19.93
N VAL A 161 19.65 -15.65 19.78
CA VAL A 161 19.18 -14.76 18.71
C VAL A 161 19.60 -15.31 17.33
N SER A 162 20.86 -15.73 17.16
CA SER A 162 21.36 -16.30 15.89
C SER A 162 20.66 -17.62 15.51
N LEU A 163 20.25 -18.43 16.49
CA LEU A 163 19.43 -19.62 16.27
C LEU A 163 18.00 -19.25 15.87
N LEU A 164 17.38 -18.28 16.56
CA LEU A 164 16.01 -17.84 16.27
C LEU A 164 15.90 -17.25 14.85
N GLN A 165 16.90 -16.46 14.41
CA GLN A 165 17.00 -15.91 13.05
C GLN A 165 17.07 -16.99 11.96
N LEU A 166 17.59 -18.19 12.24
CA LEU A 166 17.60 -19.30 11.29
C LEU A 166 16.29 -20.09 11.28
N VAL A 167 15.61 -20.16 12.44
CA VAL A 167 14.52 -21.10 12.69
C VAL A 167 13.14 -20.46 12.46
N ALA A 168 12.93 -19.21 12.87
CA ALA A 168 11.65 -18.52 12.67
C ALA A 168 11.21 -18.42 11.19
N PRO A 169 12.06 -18.02 10.22
CA PRO A 169 11.65 -17.92 8.82
C PRO A 169 11.30 -19.26 8.16
N LYS A 170 11.59 -20.39 8.84
CA LYS A 170 11.29 -21.75 8.37
C LYS A 170 9.99 -22.31 8.95
N ILE A 171 9.39 -21.67 9.96
CA ILE A 171 8.18 -22.16 10.64
C ILE A 171 6.97 -21.30 10.24
N PRO A 172 6.00 -21.84 9.48
CA PRO A 172 4.79 -21.11 9.12
C PRO A 172 4.01 -20.58 10.34
N MET A 173 3.47 -19.36 10.24
CA MET A 173 2.71 -18.70 11.31
C MET A 173 1.62 -19.58 11.95
N LYS A 174 0.95 -20.44 11.16
CA LYS A 174 -0.07 -21.39 11.64
C LYS A 174 0.49 -22.46 12.59
N GLN A 175 1.72 -22.92 12.36
CA GLN A 175 2.42 -23.84 13.26
C GLN A 175 3.00 -23.12 14.50
N MET A 176 3.42 -21.86 14.36
CA MET A 176 3.98 -21.07 15.46
C MET A 176 2.91 -20.59 16.46
N SER A 177 1.69 -20.31 15.97
CA SER A 177 0.59 -19.72 16.75
C SER A 177 0.31 -20.37 18.13
N PRO A 178 0.30 -21.72 18.29
CA PRO A 178 0.08 -22.36 19.60
C PRO A 178 1.20 -22.12 20.62
N PHE A 179 2.45 -21.95 20.15
CA PHE A 179 3.62 -21.73 21.02
C PHE A 179 3.88 -20.25 21.29
N PHE A 180 3.39 -19.36 20.43
CA PHE A 180 3.52 -17.92 20.58
C PHE A 180 3.13 -17.32 21.96
N PRO A 181 2.11 -17.81 22.71
CA PRO A 181 1.92 -17.43 24.12
C PRO A 181 3.15 -17.63 25.01
N LEU A 182 3.87 -18.75 24.87
CA LEU A 182 5.08 -19.05 25.65
C LEU A 182 6.23 -18.11 25.27
N ILE A 183 6.48 -17.94 23.97
CA ILE A 183 7.49 -17.01 23.44
C ILE A 183 7.22 -15.59 23.94
N SER A 184 5.97 -15.13 23.84
CA SER A 184 5.56 -13.79 24.27
C SER A 184 5.74 -13.57 25.77
N ALA A 185 5.52 -14.60 26.60
CA ALA A 185 5.76 -14.53 28.04
C ALA A 185 7.25 -14.46 28.39
N HIS A 186 8.09 -15.29 27.77
CA HIS A 186 9.55 -15.24 27.96
C HIS A 186 10.16 -13.92 27.45
N LEU A 187 9.71 -13.43 26.30
CA LEU A 187 10.11 -12.13 25.76
C LEU A 187 9.75 -11.00 26.74
N SER A 188 8.50 -11.00 27.23
CA SER A 188 8.07 -9.99 28.20
C SER A 188 8.86 -10.05 29.51
N SER A 189 9.20 -11.25 30.01
CA SER A 189 10.05 -11.43 31.19
C SER A 189 11.51 -11.02 30.96
N ALA A 190 11.99 -10.97 29.72
CA ALA A 190 13.31 -10.47 29.37
C ALA A 190 13.31 -8.93 29.24
N MET A 191 12.27 -8.35 28.63
CA MET A 191 12.08 -6.89 28.52
C MET A 191 11.95 -6.21 29.89
N THR A 192 11.29 -6.84 30.88
CA THR A 192 11.16 -6.30 32.25
C THR A 192 12.19 -6.86 33.24
N HIS A 193 13.25 -7.49 32.74
CA HIS A 193 14.26 -8.12 33.59
C HIS A 193 15.10 -7.10 34.37
N ILE A 194 15.51 -7.43 35.60
CA ILE A 194 16.28 -6.53 36.49
C ILE A 194 17.71 -6.22 35.99
N VAL A 195 18.27 -7.06 35.11
CA VAL A 195 19.57 -6.82 34.47
C VAL A 195 19.36 -6.24 33.09
N GLU A 196 19.83 -5.01 32.89
CA GLU A 196 19.60 -4.21 31.69
C GLU A 196 20.17 -4.82 30.40
N ALA A 197 21.32 -5.49 30.47
CA ALA A 197 21.88 -6.19 29.30
C ALA A 197 20.97 -7.32 28.78
N ILE A 198 20.07 -7.84 29.62
CA ILE A 198 19.03 -8.80 29.20
C ILE A 198 17.83 -8.07 28.60
N GLN A 199 17.48 -6.87 29.10
CA GLN A 199 16.49 -6.00 28.46
C GLN A 199 16.95 -5.62 27.04
N GLU A 200 18.20 -5.21 26.87
CA GLU A 200 18.79 -4.81 25.58
C GLU A 200 18.79 -5.97 24.57
N ASP A 201 19.31 -7.15 24.95
CA ASP A 201 19.29 -8.33 24.07
C ASP A 201 17.85 -8.81 23.76
N SER A 202 16.88 -8.61 24.68
CA SER A 202 15.47 -8.94 24.42
C SER A 202 14.87 -8.12 23.27
N LEU A 203 15.39 -6.92 23.00
CA LEU A 203 14.95 -6.09 21.89
C LEU A 203 15.42 -6.65 20.52
N LEU A 204 16.49 -7.44 20.51
CA LEU A 204 16.94 -8.20 19.32
C LEU A 204 16.03 -9.41 19.07
N VAL A 205 15.62 -10.11 20.14
CA VAL A 205 14.61 -11.18 20.07
C VAL A 205 13.26 -10.62 19.57
N PHE A 206 12.87 -9.44 20.06
CA PHE A 206 11.67 -8.72 19.64
C PHE A 206 11.67 -8.42 18.13
N ASP A 207 12.79 -7.91 17.58
CA ASP A 207 12.89 -7.62 16.13
C ASP A 207 12.61 -8.87 15.29
N VAL A 208 13.26 -10.00 15.59
CA VAL A 208 13.09 -11.26 14.82
C VAL A 208 11.64 -11.75 14.86
N LEU A 209 10.97 -11.62 16.02
CA LEU A 209 9.57 -12.03 16.16
C LEU A 209 8.57 -11.06 15.51
N LEU A 210 8.93 -9.78 15.36
CA LEU A 210 8.11 -8.79 14.68
C LEU A 210 8.28 -8.84 13.17
N ASP A 211 9.49 -9.10 12.69
CA ASP A 211 9.78 -9.19 11.27
C ASP A 211 9.18 -10.49 10.66
N GLU A 212 9.18 -11.62 11.40
CA GLU A 212 8.60 -12.91 10.94
C GLU A 212 7.12 -13.14 11.34
N TYR A 213 6.67 -12.65 12.50
CA TYR A 213 5.32 -12.92 13.04
C TYR A 213 4.52 -11.67 13.46
N PRO A 214 4.43 -10.61 12.63
CA PRO A 214 3.84 -9.33 13.02
C PRO A 214 2.38 -9.45 13.50
N ILE A 215 1.59 -10.34 12.91
CA ILE A 215 0.18 -10.55 13.26
C ILE A 215 0.04 -11.18 14.67
N LEU A 216 0.83 -12.22 14.97
CA LEU A 216 0.82 -12.88 16.29
C LEU A 216 1.35 -11.95 17.39
N LEU A 217 2.33 -11.11 17.06
CA LEU A 217 2.91 -10.15 18.00
C LEU A 217 1.94 -8.98 18.28
N ALA A 218 1.29 -8.44 17.24
CA ALA A 218 0.24 -7.43 17.36
C ALA A 218 -0.95 -7.92 18.21
N SER A 219 -1.35 -9.20 18.08
CA SER A 219 -2.45 -9.79 18.85
C SER A 219 -2.19 -9.91 20.36
N ARG A 220 -0.97 -9.60 20.83
CA ARG A 220 -0.58 -9.61 22.26
C ARG A 220 -0.01 -8.26 22.72
N SER A 221 -0.25 -7.21 21.94
CA SER A 221 0.29 -5.86 22.12
C SER A 221 0.08 -5.27 23.52
N ASN A 222 -1.05 -5.49 24.19
CA ASN A 222 -1.34 -4.90 25.51
C ASN A 222 -0.28 -5.16 26.59
N MET A 223 0.41 -6.29 26.54
CA MET A 223 1.52 -6.60 27.45
C MET A 223 2.81 -5.91 26.99
N LEU A 224 3.17 -6.08 25.71
CA LEU A 224 4.39 -5.53 25.13
C LEU A 224 4.43 -3.99 25.16
N LEU A 225 3.28 -3.32 24.99
CA LEU A 225 3.14 -1.86 25.08
C LEU A 225 3.39 -1.34 26.51
N LYS A 226 3.01 -2.09 27.55
CA LYS A 226 3.37 -1.74 28.94
C LYS A 226 4.87 -1.90 29.17
N ASN A 227 5.44 -3.00 28.70
CA ASN A 227 6.88 -3.23 28.76
C ASN A 227 7.67 -2.11 28.05
N PHE A 228 7.17 -1.58 26.92
CA PHE A 228 7.78 -0.43 26.24
C PHE A 228 7.69 0.88 27.03
N VAL A 229 6.67 1.08 27.87
CA VAL A 229 6.60 2.21 28.82
C VAL A 229 7.62 2.03 29.96
N GLU A 230 7.71 0.83 30.52
CA GLU A 230 8.66 0.48 31.60
C GLU A 230 10.12 0.51 31.15
N LEU A 231 10.42 0.21 29.88
CA LEU A 231 11.77 0.34 29.29
C LEU A 231 12.25 1.79 29.14
N ILE A 232 11.33 2.76 29.10
CA ILE A 232 11.62 4.20 28.90
C ILE A 232 11.50 4.99 30.21
N SER A 233 10.95 4.41 31.27
CA SER A 233 10.57 5.16 32.47
C SER A 233 10.67 4.37 33.77
N HIS A 234 10.80 5.09 34.89
CA HIS A 234 10.76 4.51 36.22
C HIS A 234 9.48 4.94 36.95
N HIS A 235 8.82 3.98 37.60
CA HIS A 235 7.61 4.23 38.38
C HIS A 235 7.95 4.82 39.75
N HIS A 236 7.43 6.02 40.05
CA HIS A 236 7.69 6.68 41.32
C HIS A 236 6.87 6.04 42.48
N LEU A 237 7.43 5.02 43.15
CA LEU A 237 6.87 4.42 44.37
C LEU A 237 7.03 5.33 45.60
N SER A 238 6.42 6.52 45.56
CA SER A 238 6.52 7.56 46.58
C SER A 238 5.75 7.24 47.87
N LYS A 239 6.30 6.34 48.69
CA LYS A 239 5.89 6.15 50.09
C LYS A 239 6.25 7.37 50.96
N GLY A 240 5.44 8.43 50.85
CA GLY A 240 5.31 9.46 51.87
C GLY A 240 5.79 10.87 51.48
N ALA A 241 4.90 11.65 50.88
CA ALA A 241 4.85 13.10 51.05
C ALA A 241 3.39 13.57 50.85
N LYS A 242 2.83 14.34 51.79
CA LYS A 242 1.53 15.01 51.61
C LYS A 242 1.76 16.39 51.01
N GLY A 243 1.13 16.68 49.87
CA GLY A 243 1.07 18.04 49.30
C GLY A 243 2.08 18.32 48.19
N ALA A 244 1.92 17.65 47.04
CA ALA A 244 2.48 18.08 45.76
C ALA A 244 1.43 17.88 44.64
N VAL A 245 1.61 18.56 43.52
CA VAL A 245 0.68 18.55 42.37
C VAL A 245 0.63 17.16 41.71
N LYS A 246 -0.46 16.85 41.00
CA LYS A 246 -0.61 15.63 40.17
C LYS A 246 0.31 15.64 38.94
N SER A 247 1.62 15.50 39.16
CA SER A 247 2.56 15.13 38.11
C SER A 247 2.38 13.66 37.70
N SER A 248 2.94 13.26 36.56
CA SER A 248 2.93 11.89 36.05
C SER A 248 3.54 10.89 37.06
N ALA A 249 2.98 9.68 37.11
CA ALA A 249 3.50 8.57 37.94
C ALA A 249 4.80 7.94 37.39
N TRP A 250 5.21 8.38 36.19
CA TRP A 250 6.34 7.89 35.42
C TRP A 250 7.24 9.07 35.04
N THR A 251 8.54 8.83 35.01
CA THR A 251 9.58 9.79 34.61
C THR A 251 10.65 9.05 33.82
N LEU A 252 11.25 9.69 32.82
CA LEU A 252 12.23 9.11 31.90
C LEU A 252 13.42 8.45 32.63
N SER A 253 13.80 7.26 32.17
CA SER A 253 14.84 6.43 32.79
C SER A 253 16.26 6.93 32.48
N VAL A 254 16.74 7.91 33.23
CA VAL A 254 18.13 8.40 33.14
C VAL A 254 19.08 7.34 33.71
N ASN A 255 19.86 6.69 32.84
CA ASN A 255 20.66 5.53 33.23
C ASN A 255 22.19 5.79 33.15
N PRO A 256 22.91 5.82 34.29
CA PRO A 256 24.31 6.26 34.34
C PRO A 256 25.37 5.17 34.05
N ASN A 257 25.00 3.89 33.96
CA ASN A 257 25.95 2.77 33.97
C ASN A 257 26.22 2.15 32.58
N ARG A 258 25.97 2.88 31.50
CA ARG A 258 25.87 2.32 30.14
C ARG A 258 27.01 2.69 29.19
N THR A 259 27.22 1.82 28.20
CA THR A 259 28.01 2.06 26.98
C THR A 259 27.30 2.97 25.98
N LEU A 260 25.96 2.98 26.00
CA LEU A 260 25.06 3.80 25.18
C LEU A 260 24.57 5.02 25.97
N THR A 261 24.33 6.14 25.29
CA THR A 261 23.72 7.31 25.93
C THR A 261 22.22 7.10 26.20
N SER A 262 21.66 7.86 27.14
CA SER A 262 20.21 7.89 27.41
C SER A 262 19.38 8.17 26.14
N GLN A 263 19.79 9.15 25.34
CA GLN A 263 19.16 9.46 24.04
C GLN A 263 19.24 8.28 23.04
N GLN A 264 20.37 7.57 22.97
CA GLN A 264 20.53 6.41 22.09
C GLN A 264 19.67 5.21 22.53
N TRP A 265 19.52 5.00 23.85
CA TRP A 265 18.58 4.01 24.38
C TRP A 265 17.12 4.37 24.04
N SER A 266 16.70 5.59 24.37
CA SER A 266 15.35 6.08 24.06
C SER A 266 15.06 5.94 22.56
N LEU A 267 16.00 6.27 21.68
CA LEU A 267 15.90 6.04 20.24
C LEU A 267 15.72 4.56 19.89
N ASN A 268 16.57 3.66 20.42
CA ASN A 268 16.52 2.22 20.17
C ASN A 268 15.21 1.56 20.62
N VAL A 269 14.61 2.02 21.72
CA VAL A 269 13.33 1.52 22.23
C VAL A 269 12.16 2.10 21.42
N LEU A 270 12.18 3.41 21.13
CA LEU A 270 11.11 4.09 20.37
C LEU A 270 11.03 3.61 18.91
N ILE A 271 12.15 3.24 18.26
CA ILE A 271 12.12 2.61 16.92
C ILE A 271 11.28 1.32 16.94
N ARG A 272 11.40 0.50 17.98
CA ARG A 272 10.69 -0.79 18.10
C ARG A 272 9.23 -0.63 18.53
N LEU A 273 8.96 0.29 19.45
CA LEU A 273 7.58 0.71 19.77
C LEU A 273 6.86 1.25 18.53
N LYS A 274 7.55 2.04 17.69
CA LYS A 274 7.01 2.48 16.40
C LYS A 274 6.71 1.30 15.47
N LYS A 275 7.65 0.36 15.25
CA LYS A 275 7.38 -0.85 14.43
C LYS A 275 6.12 -1.59 14.93
N LEU A 276 5.95 -1.75 16.24
CA LEU A 276 4.77 -2.39 16.84
C LEU A 276 3.46 -1.65 16.53
N LEU A 277 3.46 -0.32 16.66
CA LEU A 277 2.29 0.51 16.38
C LEU A 277 1.94 0.51 14.88
N GLN A 278 2.92 0.37 13.98
CA GLN A 278 2.67 0.15 12.56
C GLN A 278 2.04 -1.23 12.30
N ALA A 279 2.60 -2.31 12.87
CA ALA A 279 1.98 -3.62 12.77
C ALA A 279 0.54 -3.65 13.33
N LEU A 280 0.19 -2.77 14.27
CA LEU A 280 -1.18 -2.60 14.75
C LEU A 280 -2.08 -1.83 13.76
N SER A 281 -1.60 -0.73 13.15
CA SER A 281 -2.38 0.00 12.13
C SER A 281 -2.63 -0.81 10.87
N ASP A 282 -1.65 -1.62 10.47
CA ASP A 282 -1.64 -2.31 9.19
C ASP A 282 -2.50 -3.60 9.27
N ASN A 283 -2.54 -4.24 10.46
CA ASN A 283 -3.52 -5.29 10.75
C ASN A 283 -4.97 -4.77 10.87
N ALA A 284 -5.18 -3.51 11.25
CA ALA A 284 -6.51 -2.89 11.17
C ALA A 284 -6.91 -2.63 9.71
N LEU A 285 -5.96 -2.19 8.87
CA LEU A 285 -6.17 -1.94 7.45
C LEU A 285 -6.47 -3.22 6.64
N ASN A 286 -5.80 -4.34 6.93
CA ASN A 286 -6.04 -5.61 6.21
C ASN A 286 -7.43 -6.23 6.48
N ASN A 287 -8.22 -5.68 7.41
CA ASN A 287 -9.64 -6.02 7.60
C ASN A 287 -10.59 -5.01 6.91
N SER A 288 -10.05 -4.06 6.15
CA SER A 288 -10.77 -2.97 5.47
C SER A 288 -10.06 -2.60 4.17
N GLU A 289 -10.32 -3.38 3.10
CA GLU A 289 -9.78 -3.15 1.76
C GLU A 289 -10.26 -1.83 1.15
N GLU A 290 -9.61 -0.71 1.52
CA GLU A 290 -9.55 0.57 0.77
C GLU A 290 -8.71 1.66 1.48
N GLY A 291 -8.46 1.52 2.79
CA GLY A 291 -8.12 2.62 3.70
C GLY A 291 -6.71 3.27 3.68
N GLU A 292 -5.87 3.14 2.64
CA GLU A 292 -4.60 3.91 2.58
C GLU A 292 -4.11 4.36 1.17
N ALA A 293 -5.03 4.63 0.25
CA ALA A 293 -4.72 5.34 -0.99
C ALA A 293 -5.38 6.73 -1.01
N LEU A 294 -4.79 7.71 -0.32
CA LEU A 294 -5.33 9.09 -0.17
C LEU A 294 -5.51 9.87 -1.49
N PHE A 295 -5.01 9.30 -2.60
CA PHE A 295 -5.11 9.75 -3.99
C PHE A 295 -5.43 8.57 -4.92
N SER A 296 -6.34 7.68 -4.51
CA SER A 296 -6.82 6.57 -5.33
C SER A 296 -7.55 7.05 -6.59
N ARG A 297 -7.52 6.22 -7.64
CA ARG A 297 -8.21 6.47 -8.91
C ARG A 297 -9.74 6.34 -8.82
N LYS A 298 -10.27 5.75 -7.74
CA LYS A 298 -11.71 5.49 -7.53
C LYS A 298 -12.56 6.77 -7.48
N ASP A 299 -12.18 7.79 -6.71
CA ASP A 299 -12.90 9.08 -6.60
C ASP A 299 -13.18 9.77 -7.98
N LEU A 300 -12.35 9.50 -8.99
CA LEU A 300 -12.51 10.01 -10.35
C LEU A 300 -13.28 9.07 -11.28
N ALA A 301 -13.42 7.78 -10.94
CA ALA A 301 -14.13 6.78 -11.72
C ALA A 301 -15.65 6.86 -11.50
N ASP A 302 -16.12 6.99 -10.26
CA ASP A 302 -17.57 6.95 -9.96
C ASP A 302 -18.32 8.17 -10.54
N LEU A 303 -17.67 9.34 -10.58
CA LEU A 303 -18.17 10.54 -11.28
C LEU A 303 -18.04 10.44 -12.81
N CYS A 304 -17.23 9.51 -13.31
CA CYS A 304 -17.14 9.17 -14.72
C CYS A 304 -18.08 8.01 -15.03
N HIS A 305 -19.40 8.25 -14.85
CA HIS A 305 -20.42 7.37 -15.40
C HIS A 305 -20.10 7.13 -16.88
N ASP A 306 -19.83 5.88 -17.25
CA ASP A 306 -19.49 5.49 -18.61
C ASP A 306 -20.76 5.48 -19.48
N PHE A 307 -21.30 6.68 -19.72
CA PHE A 307 -22.49 6.91 -20.52
C PHE A 307 -22.30 6.23 -21.88
N LYS A 308 -23.06 5.18 -22.10
CA LYS A 308 -23.05 4.40 -23.35
C LYS A 308 -23.80 5.14 -24.46
N TRP A 309 -23.25 6.28 -24.87
CA TRP A 309 -23.80 7.13 -25.93
C TRP A 309 -24.13 6.35 -27.22
N LEU A 310 -23.37 5.30 -27.55
CA LEU A 310 -23.64 4.43 -28.70
C LEU A 310 -24.91 3.57 -28.54
N GLU A 311 -25.15 2.98 -27.35
CA GLU A 311 -26.30 2.09 -27.16
C GLU A 311 -27.62 2.89 -27.21
N HIS A 312 -27.67 4.07 -26.59
CA HIS A 312 -28.85 4.95 -26.67
C HIS A 312 -29.07 5.61 -28.04
N ALA A 313 -28.01 6.04 -28.74
CA ALA A 313 -28.15 6.62 -30.09
C ALA A 313 -28.66 5.62 -31.14
N SER A 314 -28.55 4.31 -30.88
CA SER A 314 -29.05 3.24 -31.75
C SER A 314 -30.55 2.91 -31.56
N GLY A 315 -31.23 3.54 -30.60
CA GLY A 315 -32.65 3.31 -30.32
C GLY A 315 -32.99 2.01 -29.59
N GLN A 316 -31.99 1.27 -29.08
CA GLN A 316 -32.19 -0.05 -28.45
C GLN A 316 -32.12 -0.04 -26.92
N GLN A 317 -33.01 0.70 -26.26
CA GLN A 317 -33.56 0.33 -24.93
C GLN A 317 -34.67 1.29 -24.47
N HIS A 318 -35.75 0.72 -23.91
CA HIS A 318 -36.62 1.46 -22.99
C HIS A 318 -35.98 1.47 -21.60
N ILE A 319 -36.06 2.62 -20.90
CA ILE A 319 -35.59 2.73 -19.52
C ILE A 319 -36.69 2.23 -18.59
N GLU A 320 -36.54 1.01 -18.07
CA GLU A 320 -37.25 0.61 -16.85
C GLU A 320 -36.53 1.23 -15.65
N ILE A 321 -37.18 2.22 -15.02
CA ILE A 321 -36.74 2.74 -13.72
C ILE A 321 -37.20 1.72 -12.66
N TYR A 322 -36.26 1.13 -11.93
CA TYR A 322 -36.60 0.33 -10.75
C TYR A 322 -35.74 0.67 -9.53
N GLU A 323 -36.38 0.57 -8.36
CA GLU A 323 -35.82 0.95 -7.07
C GLU A 323 -34.85 -0.11 -6.51
N GLY A 324 -34.00 0.31 -5.57
CA GLY A 324 -32.82 -0.45 -5.16
C GLY A 324 -33.10 -1.72 -4.35
N GLY A 325 -32.13 -2.65 -4.38
CA GLY A 325 -32.23 -3.91 -3.65
C GLY A 325 -31.10 -4.92 -3.91
N GLU A 326 -29.83 -4.50 -3.85
CA GLU A 326 -28.72 -5.47 -3.95
C GLU A 326 -28.69 -6.40 -2.72
N CYS A 327 -29.08 -7.66 -2.95
CA CYS A 327 -29.18 -8.69 -1.92
C CYS A 327 -27.81 -9.34 -1.68
N TRP A 328 -27.16 -8.97 -0.57
CA TRP A 328 -25.90 -9.58 -0.16
C TRP A 328 -26.09 -11.04 0.26
N ILE A 329 -25.53 -11.98 -0.51
CA ILE A 329 -25.40 -13.39 -0.12
C ILE A 329 -24.11 -13.52 0.71
N PRO A 330 -24.18 -13.79 2.03
CA PRO A 330 -22.98 -13.96 2.84
C PRO A 330 -22.34 -15.33 2.58
N LEU A 331 -21.21 -15.34 1.85
CA LEU A 331 -20.40 -16.54 1.71
C LEU A 331 -19.84 -16.96 3.09
N PHE A 332 -20.12 -18.20 3.51
CA PHE A 332 -19.86 -18.66 4.87
C PHE A 332 -18.36 -18.71 5.20
N SER A 333 -17.86 -17.71 5.94
CA SER A 333 -16.55 -17.78 6.58
C SER A 333 -16.58 -18.76 7.75
N LEU A 334 -15.78 -19.84 7.66
CA LEU A 334 -15.68 -20.85 8.70
C LEU A 334 -15.04 -20.27 9.96
N ARG A 335 -15.80 -20.23 11.06
CA ARG A 335 -15.28 -19.85 12.38
C ARG A 335 -14.13 -20.78 12.77
N SER A 336 -12.94 -20.21 12.98
CA SER A 336 -11.80 -20.93 13.54
C SER A 336 -12.13 -21.45 14.94
N LEU A 337 -12.09 -22.77 15.13
CA LEU A 337 -12.65 -23.44 16.30
C LEU A 337 -11.56 -23.95 17.26
N VAL A 338 -10.92 -23.03 17.99
CA VAL A 338 -10.26 -23.34 19.28
C VAL A 338 -10.58 -22.25 20.28
N SER A 339 -11.78 -22.33 20.87
CA SER A 339 -12.11 -21.55 22.08
C SER A 339 -11.71 -22.38 23.31
N VAL A 340 -10.56 -22.08 23.90
CA VAL A 340 -10.13 -22.68 25.17
C VAL A 340 -9.53 -21.61 26.08
N GLY A 341 -10.30 -21.20 27.09
CA GLY A 341 -9.76 -20.79 28.39
C GLY A 341 -8.90 -19.52 28.47
N GLY A 342 -8.92 -18.64 27.48
CA GLY A 342 -8.22 -17.36 27.53
C GLY A 342 -9.03 -16.24 26.89
N SER A 343 -9.19 -15.11 27.59
CA SER A 343 -9.72 -13.90 26.96
C SER A 343 -8.74 -13.46 25.87
N LEU A 344 -9.22 -13.40 24.62
CA LEU A 344 -8.47 -12.77 23.55
C LEU A 344 -8.51 -11.27 23.83
N GLU A 345 -7.48 -10.75 24.51
CA GLU A 345 -7.43 -9.34 24.87
C GLU A 345 -7.43 -8.47 23.60
N GLU A 346 -8.59 -7.90 23.29
CA GLU A 346 -8.74 -6.74 22.41
C GLU A 346 -7.65 -5.71 22.77
N GLY A 347 -6.82 -5.35 21.79
CA GLY A 347 -5.58 -4.62 22.02
C GLY A 347 -5.82 -3.13 22.31
N LEU A 348 -5.18 -2.28 21.51
CA LEU A 348 -5.60 -0.88 21.37
C LEU A 348 -6.97 -0.73 20.65
N SER A 349 -7.63 -1.85 20.32
CA SER A 349 -8.92 -1.94 19.59
C SER A 349 -10.08 -1.19 20.26
N SER A 350 -10.02 -0.95 21.57
CA SER A 350 -11.02 -0.14 22.28
C SER A 350 -10.47 1.25 22.61
N ALA A 351 -11.22 2.30 22.24
CA ALA A 351 -10.90 3.70 22.51
C ALA A 351 -10.45 4.01 23.95
N GLU A 352 -10.94 3.30 24.97
CA GLU A 352 -10.58 3.52 26.38
C GLU A 352 -9.17 2.97 26.72
N LYS A 353 -8.80 1.80 26.19
CA LYS A 353 -7.43 1.26 26.30
C LYS A 353 -6.43 2.13 25.52
N LEU A 354 -6.79 2.54 24.30
CA LEU A 354 -5.99 3.47 23.50
C LEU A 354 -5.79 4.80 24.23
N LYS A 355 -6.86 5.37 24.79
CA LYS A 355 -6.77 6.56 25.64
C LYS A 355 -5.82 6.35 26.81
N GLY A 356 -6.00 5.31 27.63
CA GLY A 356 -5.12 5.04 28.78
C GLY A 356 -3.65 4.86 28.41
N PHE A 357 -3.37 4.25 27.25
CA PHE A 357 -2.01 4.14 26.72
C PHE A 357 -1.45 5.52 26.30
N ILE A 358 -2.21 6.31 25.54
CA ILE A 358 -1.88 7.70 25.17
C ILE A 358 -1.61 8.56 26.42
N GLU A 359 -2.42 8.39 27.47
CA GLU A 359 -2.25 9.10 28.75
C GLU A 359 -0.96 8.74 29.50
N SER A 360 -0.38 7.57 29.19
CA SER A 360 0.87 7.08 29.79
C SER A 360 2.10 7.44 28.94
N ILE A 361 2.03 7.30 27.61
CA ILE A 361 3.20 7.42 26.72
C ILE A 361 3.50 8.87 26.30
N ILE A 362 2.51 9.73 26.03
CA ILE A 362 2.78 11.09 25.53
C ILE A 362 3.67 11.93 26.47
N PRO A 363 3.49 11.92 27.80
CA PRO A 363 4.39 12.64 28.71
C PRO A 363 5.86 12.21 28.56
N LEU A 364 6.11 10.89 28.44
CA LEU A 364 7.46 10.34 28.26
C LEU A 364 8.07 10.72 26.90
N LEU A 365 7.24 10.81 25.84
CA LEU A 365 7.67 11.29 24.53
C LEU A 365 8.04 12.79 24.55
N ILE A 366 7.35 13.60 25.36
CA ILE A 366 7.69 15.00 25.59
C ILE A 366 9.01 15.09 26.39
N GLU A 367 9.20 14.26 27.42
CA GLU A 367 10.47 14.18 28.17
C GLU A 367 11.64 13.80 27.25
N CYS A 368 11.49 12.80 26.36
CA CYS A 368 12.48 12.44 25.33
C CYS A 368 12.81 13.62 24.39
N TRP A 369 11.81 14.42 24.02
CA TRP A 369 11.98 15.60 23.16
C TRP A 369 12.73 16.73 23.87
N VAL A 370 12.44 16.97 25.15
CA VAL A 370 13.13 17.97 25.98
C VAL A 370 14.58 17.55 26.24
N GLU A 371 14.83 16.26 26.52
CA GLU A 371 16.19 15.68 26.60
C GLU A 371 16.97 15.95 25.29
N ALA A 372 16.39 15.59 24.13
CA ALA A 372 17.00 15.83 22.82
C ALA A 372 17.27 17.32 22.53
N SER A 373 16.36 18.21 22.93
CA SER A 373 16.46 19.65 22.68
C SER A 373 17.47 20.36 23.59
N SER A 374 17.58 19.93 24.85
CA SER A 374 18.52 20.51 25.83
C SER A 374 20.00 20.27 25.50
N ALA A 375 20.31 19.27 24.68
CA ALA A 375 21.67 18.89 24.32
C ALA A 375 22.30 19.73 23.17
N GLN A 376 21.64 20.79 22.69
CA GLN A 376 22.09 21.59 21.54
C GLN A 376 22.87 22.86 21.93
N PRO A 377 23.91 23.26 21.18
CA PRO A 377 24.64 24.50 21.42
C PRO A 377 23.87 25.73 20.90
N SER A 378 23.56 26.67 21.81
CA SER A 378 23.23 28.10 21.59
C SER A 378 22.16 28.52 20.56
N SER A 379 21.50 27.62 19.82
CA SER A 379 20.40 27.94 18.90
C SER A 379 19.46 26.74 18.72
N GLY A 380 18.37 26.69 19.49
CA GLY A 380 17.47 25.53 19.62
C GLY A 380 16.77 25.05 18.33
N ASN A 381 16.81 25.82 17.25
CA ASN A 381 16.33 25.40 15.94
C ASN A 381 17.33 24.50 15.18
N ILE A 382 18.60 24.42 15.59
CA ILE A 382 19.65 23.63 14.93
C ILE A 382 19.91 22.35 15.73
N LEU A 383 19.75 21.20 15.07
CA LEU A 383 19.78 19.88 15.69
C LEU A 383 21.02 19.07 15.26
N LYS A 384 21.62 18.36 16.22
CA LYS A 384 22.48 17.20 15.95
C LYS A 384 21.68 16.05 15.30
N PRO A 385 22.28 15.23 14.42
CA PRO A 385 21.58 14.12 13.76
C PRO A 385 20.94 13.10 14.71
N GLU A 386 21.62 12.71 15.80
CA GLU A 386 21.06 11.78 16.80
C GLU A 386 19.78 12.34 17.45
N SER A 387 19.80 13.62 17.82
CA SER A 387 18.68 14.31 18.43
C SER A 387 17.52 14.48 17.45
N GLN A 388 17.80 14.81 16.18
CA GLN A 388 16.81 14.82 15.09
C GLN A 388 16.14 13.44 14.93
N GLN A 389 16.91 12.34 14.98
CA GLN A 389 16.36 10.98 14.87
C GLN A 389 15.44 10.63 16.05
N LEU A 390 15.83 10.97 17.28
CA LEU A 390 15.01 10.78 18.49
C LEU A 390 13.70 11.58 18.40
N MET A 391 13.79 12.87 18.06
CA MET A 391 12.65 13.76 17.84
C MET A 391 11.73 13.24 16.71
N GLN A 392 12.28 12.64 15.66
CA GLN A 392 11.48 12.04 14.58
C GLN A 392 10.72 10.79 15.04
N GLN A 393 11.27 9.95 15.94
CA GLN A 393 10.51 8.81 16.46
C GLN A 393 9.41 9.24 17.44
N VAL A 394 9.66 10.27 18.25
CA VAL A 394 8.62 10.92 19.08
C VAL A 394 7.42 11.32 18.22
N LEU A 395 7.63 12.07 17.13
CA LEU A 395 6.54 12.47 16.25
C LEU A 395 5.94 11.29 15.48
N ASN A 396 6.74 10.31 15.03
CA ASN A 396 6.20 9.12 14.37
C ASN A 396 5.22 8.35 15.26
N ILE A 397 5.51 8.23 16.56
CA ILE A 397 4.65 7.53 17.52
C ILE A 397 3.39 8.35 17.82
N ILE A 398 3.50 9.66 18.03
CA ILE A 398 2.34 10.55 18.21
C ILE A 398 1.41 10.49 16.98
N TYR A 399 1.99 10.51 15.77
CA TYR A 399 1.24 10.37 14.52
C TYR A 399 0.54 9.01 14.39
N LEU A 400 1.19 7.90 14.75
CA LEU A 400 0.56 6.56 14.72
C LEU A 400 -0.55 6.43 15.75
N LEU A 401 -0.38 6.97 16.96
CA LEU A 401 -1.43 7.04 17.99
C LEU A 401 -2.61 7.91 17.55
N TRP A 402 -2.36 8.97 16.78
CA TRP A 402 -3.39 9.77 16.13
C TRP A 402 -4.14 8.97 15.06
N ARG A 403 -3.44 8.31 14.13
CA ARG A 403 -4.05 7.47 13.08
C ARG A 403 -4.90 6.33 13.67
N LEU A 404 -4.42 5.67 14.73
CA LEU A 404 -5.19 4.65 15.47
C LEU A 404 -6.42 5.24 16.19
N SER A 405 -6.43 6.55 16.48
CA SER A 405 -7.58 7.27 17.05
C SER A 405 -8.61 7.66 15.97
N GLU A 406 -8.17 7.93 14.74
CA GLU A 406 -9.04 8.20 13.57
C GLU A 406 -9.79 6.94 13.09
N GLN A 407 -9.22 5.74 13.32
CA GLN A 407 -9.84 4.43 12.99
C GLN A 407 -10.96 3.98 13.95
N GLN A 408 -11.40 4.82 14.90
CA GLN A 408 -12.42 4.47 15.90
C GLN A 408 -13.72 5.25 15.64
N ASP A 409 -14.90 4.60 15.68
CA ASP A 409 -16.24 5.18 15.42
C ASP A 409 -16.63 6.45 16.20
N LYS A 410 -15.80 6.86 17.17
CA LYS A 410 -15.98 8.02 18.04
C LYS A 410 -15.01 9.17 17.71
N ILE A 411 -14.43 9.20 16.51
CA ILE A 411 -13.45 10.19 15.97
C ILE A 411 -13.55 11.57 16.64
N HIS A 412 -14.64 12.30 16.40
CA HIS A 412 -14.88 13.65 16.90
C HIS A 412 -14.75 13.82 18.44
N LYS A 413 -15.01 12.77 19.23
CA LYS A 413 -14.85 12.80 20.69
C LYS A 413 -13.40 12.58 21.12
N MET A 414 -12.61 11.83 20.33
CA MET A 414 -11.19 11.59 20.61
C MET A 414 -10.33 12.78 20.17
N GLU A 415 -10.55 13.34 18.98
CA GLU A 415 -9.85 14.55 18.50
C GLU A 415 -9.97 15.72 19.48
N VAL A 416 -11.20 16.01 19.94
CA VAL A 416 -11.47 17.09 20.90
C VAL A 416 -10.78 16.83 22.24
N TRP A 417 -10.81 15.59 22.75
CA TRP A 417 -10.12 15.25 23.99
C TRP A 417 -8.59 15.39 23.87
N LEU A 418 -7.99 14.88 22.79
CA LEU A 418 -6.55 15.01 22.51
C LEU A 418 -6.14 16.48 22.44
N ARG A 419 -6.90 17.30 21.72
CA ARG A 419 -6.69 18.75 21.61
C ARG A 419 -6.77 19.43 22.98
N THR A 420 -7.83 19.18 23.75
CA THR A 420 -8.01 19.80 25.07
C THR A 420 -6.89 19.42 26.05
N LYS A 421 -6.33 18.20 25.94
CA LYS A 421 -5.29 17.74 26.85
C LYS A 421 -3.87 18.16 26.45
N TYR A 422 -3.48 18.02 25.18
CA TYR A 422 -2.06 18.06 24.77
C TYR A 422 -1.65 19.26 23.90
N LEU A 423 -2.58 20.03 23.32
CA LEU A 423 -2.23 21.11 22.38
C LEU A 423 -1.31 22.18 23.00
N LYS A 424 -1.52 22.50 24.29
CA LYS A 424 -0.69 23.48 25.01
C LYS A 424 0.75 23.01 25.11
N ASP A 425 0.94 21.76 25.48
CA ASP A 425 2.26 21.15 25.65
C ASP A 425 2.96 21.02 24.30
N PHE A 426 2.25 20.57 23.24
CA PHE A 426 2.81 20.48 21.89
C PHE A 426 3.20 21.85 21.33
N ASN A 427 2.37 22.89 21.50
CA ASN A 427 2.73 24.24 21.07
C ASN A 427 3.92 24.81 21.86
N HIS A 428 4.06 24.46 23.13
CA HIS A 428 5.21 24.87 23.95
C HIS A 428 6.49 24.10 23.59
N PHE A 429 6.49 22.77 23.67
CA PHE A 429 7.70 21.96 23.50
C PHE A 429 8.10 21.78 22.02
N PHE A 430 7.14 21.64 21.10
CA PHE A 430 7.44 21.34 19.69
C PHE A 430 7.45 22.58 18.80
N MET A 431 6.59 23.58 19.02
CA MET A 431 6.47 24.75 18.14
C MET A 431 7.31 25.98 18.55
N ASN A 432 7.97 25.99 19.71
CA ASN A 432 8.84 27.10 20.13
C ASN A 432 10.04 27.32 19.20
N HIS A 433 10.66 26.23 18.72
CA HIS A 433 11.84 26.25 17.85
C HIS A 433 11.55 25.79 16.41
N PHE A 434 10.28 25.84 15.99
CA PHE A 434 9.89 25.52 14.62
C PHE A 434 10.15 26.71 13.65
N PRO A 435 10.69 26.48 12.44
CA PRO A 435 11.14 25.20 11.89
C PRO A 435 12.54 24.80 12.37
N TYR A 436 12.79 23.49 12.39
CA TYR A 436 14.04 22.85 12.76
C TYR A 436 14.94 22.58 11.55
N PHE A 437 16.26 22.64 11.75
CA PHE A 437 17.29 22.38 10.74
C PHE A 437 18.35 21.44 11.31
N VAL A 438 19.05 20.71 10.44
CA VAL A 438 20.13 19.78 10.84
C VAL A 438 21.49 20.47 10.67
N CYS A 439 22.42 20.24 11.61
CA CYS A 439 23.75 20.82 11.54
C CYS A 439 24.70 20.03 10.62
N ASP A 440 25.22 20.68 9.57
CA ASP A 440 26.22 20.09 8.67
C ASP A 440 27.63 20.09 9.30
N PRO A 441 28.29 18.93 9.49
CA PRO A 441 29.56 18.84 10.19
C PRO A 441 30.74 19.54 9.46
N ALA A 442 30.60 19.83 8.16
CA ALA A 442 31.61 20.52 7.37
C ALA A 442 31.80 22.00 7.72
N THR A 443 30.89 22.61 8.49
CA THR A 443 30.86 24.06 8.72
C THR A 443 31.73 24.56 9.88
N TYR A 444 32.12 23.69 10.82
CA TYR A 444 32.72 24.10 12.10
C TYR A 444 34.21 24.49 12.05
N LEU A 445 34.89 24.36 10.90
CA LEU A 445 36.33 24.58 10.74
C LEU A 445 36.71 25.98 10.19
N LYS A 446 35.82 26.98 10.24
CA LYS A 446 36.14 28.37 9.87
C LYS A 446 35.68 29.35 10.95
N THR A 447 36.61 30.22 11.35
CA THR A 447 36.43 31.22 12.42
C THR A 447 35.52 32.38 12.00
N PRO A 448 34.86 33.06 12.96
CA PRO A 448 33.72 33.93 12.66
C PRO A 448 34.12 35.36 12.26
N GLN A 449 34.28 35.62 10.96
CA GLN A 449 34.20 36.99 10.42
C GLN A 449 33.50 37.06 9.06
N GLY A 450 32.46 37.91 8.98
CA GLY A 450 32.04 38.55 7.73
C GLY A 450 30.90 37.90 6.94
N LYS A 451 29.80 38.68 6.81
CA LYS A 451 28.69 38.56 5.84
C LYS A 451 27.79 37.31 5.92
N ARG A 452 26.50 37.57 6.17
CA ARG A 452 25.41 36.61 5.93
C ARG A 452 25.37 36.24 4.44
N GLN A 453 25.62 34.97 4.11
CA GLN A 453 25.26 34.40 2.82
C GLN A 453 24.22 33.30 3.05
N THR A 454 23.03 33.47 2.50
CA THR A 454 21.93 32.50 2.55
C THR A 454 22.16 31.42 1.48
N GLY A 455 23.10 30.51 1.76
CA GLY A 455 23.37 29.33 0.95
C GLY A 455 23.28 28.08 1.81
N PHE A 456 22.14 27.37 1.73
CA PHE A 456 21.97 26.09 2.41
C PHE A 456 22.74 24.98 1.65
N PRO A 457 23.56 24.15 2.32
CA PRO A 457 24.21 23.00 1.68
C PRO A 457 23.20 21.89 1.33
N SER A 458 23.66 20.82 0.68
CA SER A 458 22.78 19.86 -0.01
C SER A 458 23.14 18.39 0.23
N ASN A 459 22.08 17.58 0.44
CA ASN A 459 21.99 16.11 0.42
C ASN A 459 22.50 15.32 1.65
N GLY A 460 21.56 14.89 2.52
CA GLY A 460 21.85 13.90 3.57
C GLY A 460 20.64 13.42 4.40
N LEU A 461 19.64 12.79 3.78
CA LEU A 461 18.39 12.29 4.40
C LEU A 461 17.50 13.32 5.14
N ASP A 462 16.39 13.66 4.48
CA ASP A 462 15.09 13.96 5.09
C ASP A 462 15.02 15.02 6.22
N HIS A 463 15.84 16.08 6.14
CA HIS A 463 15.77 17.25 7.03
C HIS A 463 14.36 17.89 7.13
N LEU A 464 13.53 17.71 6.09
CA LEU A 464 12.14 18.17 6.06
C LEU A 464 11.16 17.24 6.79
N LEU A 465 11.47 15.95 6.99
CA LEU A 465 10.52 14.96 7.52
C LEU A 465 10.03 15.34 8.93
N LEU A 466 10.93 15.85 9.77
CA LEU A 466 10.61 16.23 11.16
C LEU A 466 9.58 17.36 11.17
N ASN A 467 9.85 18.41 10.40
CA ASN A 467 8.96 19.56 10.27
C ASN A 467 7.63 19.17 9.61
N LEU A 468 7.64 18.36 8.55
CA LEU A 468 6.42 17.88 7.89
C LEU A 468 5.56 17.04 8.83
N THR A 469 6.16 16.09 9.56
CA THR A 469 5.42 15.25 10.55
C THR A 469 4.84 16.12 11.67
N LEU A 470 5.57 17.14 12.12
CA LEU A 470 5.05 18.09 13.11
C LEU A 470 3.90 18.94 12.54
N CYS A 471 3.98 19.36 11.28
CA CYS A 471 2.89 20.06 10.60
C CYS A 471 1.65 19.17 10.43
N ASP A 472 1.81 17.90 10.06
CA ASP A 472 0.71 16.92 9.97
C ASP A 472 -0.05 16.82 11.32
N ILE A 473 0.69 16.60 12.42
CA ILE A 473 0.13 16.46 13.79
C ILE A 473 -0.50 17.78 14.27
N MET A 474 0.19 18.92 14.10
CA MET A 474 -0.32 20.19 14.59
C MET A 474 -1.57 20.63 13.81
N VAL A 475 -1.62 20.42 12.49
CA VAL A 475 -2.79 20.82 11.68
C VAL A 475 -3.94 19.81 11.79
N SER A 476 -3.71 18.54 12.16
CA SER A 476 -4.81 17.63 12.51
C SER A 476 -5.54 18.05 13.79
N LEU A 477 -4.81 18.61 14.77
CA LEU A 477 -5.34 19.16 16.02
C LEU A 477 -6.20 20.45 15.90
N ALA A 478 -6.26 21.10 14.72
CA ALA A 478 -7.03 22.33 14.52
C ALA A 478 -8.30 22.11 13.69
N ASN A 479 -9.36 22.83 14.07
CA ASN A 479 -10.67 22.80 13.41
C ASN A 479 -11.14 24.23 13.08
N SER A 480 -12.07 24.38 12.13
CA SER A 480 -12.55 25.72 11.71
C SER A 480 -13.19 26.53 12.84
N SER A 481 -13.67 25.88 13.91
CA SER A 481 -14.18 26.53 15.13
C SER A 481 -13.07 27.03 16.08
N THR A 482 -11.84 26.54 15.95
CA THR A 482 -10.73 26.89 16.87
C THR A 482 -9.69 27.82 16.25
N PHE A 483 -9.78 28.10 14.95
CA PHE A 483 -8.83 28.90 14.16
C PHE A 483 -8.38 30.21 14.85
N GLN A 484 -9.30 30.95 15.49
CA GLN A 484 -8.98 32.20 16.18
C GLN A 484 -8.02 32.03 17.38
N SER A 485 -8.04 30.87 18.04
CA SER A 485 -7.12 30.53 19.14
C SER A 485 -5.81 29.91 18.68
N ASP A 486 -5.70 29.58 17.41
CA ASP A 486 -4.60 28.81 16.81
C ASP A 486 -3.73 29.64 15.83
N SER A 487 -4.08 30.92 15.61
CA SER A 487 -3.51 31.80 14.59
C SER A 487 -1.99 31.77 14.53
N ASP A 488 -1.34 31.91 15.69
CA ASP A 488 0.08 32.24 15.76
C ASP A 488 0.96 31.08 15.29
N TRP A 489 0.58 29.86 15.65
CA TRP A 489 1.29 28.66 15.23
C TRP A 489 0.83 28.16 13.85
N LEU A 490 -0.44 28.34 13.49
CA LEU A 490 -0.95 28.09 12.13
C LEU A 490 -0.31 29.01 11.09
N ASP A 491 -0.01 30.26 11.43
CA ASP A 491 0.68 31.21 10.54
C ASP A 491 2.17 30.90 10.40
N ARG A 492 2.84 30.36 11.45
CA ARG A 492 4.19 29.80 11.33
C ARG A 492 4.23 28.63 10.35
N ILE A 493 3.29 27.69 10.48
CA ILE A 493 3.17 26.56 9.54
C ILE A 493 2.84 27.04 8.12
N ARG A 494 1.89 27.99 7.96
CA ARG A 494 1.53 28.51 6.62
C ARG A 494 2.71 29.16 5.92
N LYS A 495 3.56 29.92 6.63
CA LYS A 495 4.79 30.52 6.08
C LYS A 495 5.75 29.44 5.60
N PHE A 496 6.13 28.52 6.48
CA PHE A 496 7.02 27.39 6.17
C PHE A 496 6.57 26.56 4.96
N VAL A 497 5.27 26.21 4.89
CA VAL A 497 4.67 25.48 3.77
C VAL A 497 4.72 26.31 2.48
N THR A 498 4.42 27.62 2.55
CA THR A 498 4.47 28.52 1.38
C THR A 498 5.89 28.69 0.87
N GLU A 499 6.87 28.86 1.76
CA GLU A 499 8.29 29.04 1.45
C GLU A 499 8.84 27.79 0.74
N ILE A 500 8.62 26.58 1.26
CA ILE A 500 9.09 25.33 0.62
C ILE A 500 8.46 25.11 -0.77
N LEU A 501 7.16 25.43 -0.95
CA LEU A 501 6.49 25.34 -2.23
C LEU A 501 7.00 26.36 -3.26
N MET A 502 7.37 27.57 -2.80
CA MET A 502 7.88 28.66 -3.64
C MET A 502 9.36 28.50 -4.02
N ASP A 503 10.19 28.03 -3.09
CA ASP A 503 11.65 27.90 -3.25
C ASP A 503 12.05 26.79 -4.24
N GLY A 504 11.10 25.97 -4.69
CA GLY A 504 11.30 25.03 -5.80
C GLY A 504 12.29 23.90 -5.49
N TRP A 505 12.35 23.46 -4.23
CA TRP A 505 13.18 22.34 -3.80
C TRP A 505 12.87 21.08 -4.63
N LYS A 506 13.88 20.21 -4.84
CA LYS A 506 13.70 18.87 -5.41
C LYS A 506 13.03 17.92 -4.42
N LEU A 507 11.78 18.22 -4.06
CA LEU A 507 10.96 17.43 -3.15
C LEU A 507 10.78 16.02 -3.70
N ASN A 508 11.06 15.02 -2.86
CA ASN A 508 10.69 13.64 -3.14
C ASN A 508 9.16 13.50 -3.11
N TRP A 509 8.59 12.60 -3.90
CA TRP A 509 7.13 12.41 -3.97
C TRP A 509 6.49 12.15 -2.60
N LYS A 510 7.18 11.42 -1.70
CA LYS A 510 6.74 11.20 -0.31
C LYS A 510 6.66 12.49 0.51
N GLN A 511 7.64 13.38 0.35
CA GLN A 511 7.68 14.68 1.04
C GLN A 511 6.58 15.59 0.51
N LEU A 512 6.43 15.67 -0.81
CA LEU A 512 5.37 16.46 -1.44
C LEU A 512 3.98 15.95 -1.08
N ASN A 513 3.77 14.62 -1.02
CA ASN A 513 2.48 14.03 -0.64
C ASN A 513 2.03 14.49 0.75
N ARG A 514 2.95 14.52 1.73
CA ARG A 514 2.68 15.10 3.06
C ARG A 514 2.48 16.61 3.01
N LEU A 515 3.35 17.35 2.33
CA LEU A 515 3.25 18.81 2.18
C LEU A 515 1.90 19.24 1.57
N LEU A 516 1.38 18.50 0.59
CA LEU A 516 0.04 18.71 0.00
C LEU A 516 -1.08 18.30 0.97
N GLY A 517 -0.89 17.27 1.79
CA GLY A 517 -1.81 16.90 2.88
C GLY A 517 -1.94 18.01 3.94
N VAL A 518 -0.81 18.54 4.43
CA VAL A 518 -0.76 19.73 5.31
C VAL A 518 -1.46 20.91 4.63
N THR A 519 -1.11 21.21 3.37
CA THR A 519 -1.71 22.32 2.60
C THR A 519 -3.23 22.18 2.50
N TRP A 520 -3.73 20.97 2.21
CA TRP A 520 -5.16 20.68 2.14
C TRP A 520 -5.85 20.90 3.49
N ARG A 521 -5.32 20.34 4.60
CA ARG A 521 -5.91 20.55 5.93
C ARG A 521 -5.87 22.03 6.34
N LEU A 522 -4.80 22.78 6.04
CA LEU A 522 -4.74 24.23 6.26
C LEU A 522 -5.86 24.97 5.52
N MET A 523 -6.11 24.65 4.25
CA MET A 523 -7.20 25.26 3.45
C MET A 523 -8.58 24.98 4.06
N VAL A 524 -8.85 23.74 4.46
CA VAL A 524 -10.12 23.33 5.09
C VAL A 524 -10.34 24.00 6.46
N VAL A 525 -9.30 24.02 7.30
CA VAL A 525 -9.37 24.62 8.65
C VAL A 525 -9.61 26.12 8.57
N GLN A 526 -8.79 26.84 7.79
CA GLN A 526 -8.66 28.29 7.92
C GLN A 526 -9.77 29.09 7.23
N ARG A 527 -10.39 28.55 6.16
CA ARG A 527 -11.48 29.17 5.35
C ARG A 527 -11.26 30.62 4.86
N ASN A 528 -10.06 31.19 5.07
CA ASN A 528 -9.70 32.56 4.71
C ASN A 528 -9.22 32.62 3.26
N ARG A 529 -10.04 33.24 2.39
CA ARG A 529 -9.79 33.40 0.94
C ARG A 529 -8.35 33.84 0.60
N VAL A 530 -7.81 34.86 1.28
CA VAL A 530 -6.47 35.42 0.98
C VAL A 530 -5.35 34.44 1.34
N SER A 531 -5.52 33.68 2.43
CA SER A 531 -4.56 32.66 2.84
C SER A 531 -4.62 31.42 1.93
N THR A 532 -5.82 31.03 1.52
CA THR A 532 -6.08 29.95 0.57
C THR A 532 -5.52 30.27 -0.82
N GLU A 533 -5.76 31.47 -1.35
CA GLU A 533 -5.21 31.91 -2.65
C GLU A 533 -3.68 31.88 -2.66
N ARG A 534 -3.01 32.28 -1.57
CA ARG A 534 -1.54 32.22 -1.43
C ARG A 534 -1.01 30.79 -1.48
N LEU A 535 -1.66 29.85 -0.78
CA LEU A 535 -1.28 28.43 -0.80
C LEU A 535 -1.49 27.82 -2.20
N ILE A 536 -2.66 28.03 -2.82
CA ILE A 536 -2.96 27.55 -4.18
C ILE A 536 -1.96 28.13 -5.19
N ARG A 537 -1.59 29.42 -5.06
CA ARG A 537 -0.58 30.06 -5.89
C ARG A 537 0.81 29.43 -5.71
N ALA A 538 1.22 29.10 -4.48
CA ALA A 538 2.52 28.46 -4.24
C ALA A 538 2.60 27.06 -4.89
N VAL A 539 1.55 26.24 -4.74
CA VAL A 539 1.44 24.94 -5.44
C VAL A 539 1.43 25.12 -6.97
N TYR A 540 0.84 26.20 -7.48
CA TYR A 540 0.82 26.51 -8.92
C TYR A 540 2.20 26.89 -9.45
N MET A 541 2.97 27.70 -8.71
CA MET A 541 4.37 28.02 -9.07
C MET A 541 5.25 26.76 -9.15
N LEU A 542 5.06 25.81 -8.23
CA LEU A 542 5.73 24.51 -8.29
C LEU A 542 5.30 23.70 -9.53
N TYR A 543 4.00 23.65 -9.84
CA TYR A 543 3.46 22.94 -11.01
C TYR A 543 3.93 23.48 -12.37
N GLN A 544 4.21 24.79 -12.46
CA GLN A 544 4.73 25.43 -13.66
C GLN A 544 6.19 25.05 -14.00
N GLN A 545 6.92 24.38 -13.10
CA GLN A 545 8.29 23.96 -13.37
C GLN A 545 8.35 22.90 -14.48
N LYS A 546 9.26 23.09 -15.44
CA LYS A 546 9.36 22.24 -16.65
C LYS A 546 9.92 20.84 -16.38
N ASN A 547 10.78 20.68 -15.38
CA ASN A 547 11.58 19.46 -15.16
C ASN A 547 11.13 18.68 -13.91
N LEU A 548 9.81 18.59 -13.69
CA LEU A 548 9.24 17.76 -12.61
C LEU A 548 9.25 16.27 -12.98
N ALA A 549 9.57 15.41 -12.02
CA ALA A 549 9.41 13.96 -12.17
C ALA A 549 7.92 13.57 -12.30
N PHE A 550 7.63 12.49 -13.02
CA PHE A 550 6.25 12.01 -13.26
C PHE A 550 5.39 11.92 -11.99
N PRO A 551 5.83 11.27 -10.87
CA PRO A 551 4.99 11.15 -9.67
C PRO A 551 4.73 12.51 -9.00
N VAL A 552 5.70 13.43 -9.09
CA VAL A 552 5.60 14.80 -8.55
C VAL A 552 4.56 15.59 -9.35
N ARG A 553 4.57 15.50 -10.69
CA ARG A 553 3.57 16.18 -11.54
C ARG A 553 2.17 15.58 -11.37
N SER A 554 2.06 14.26 -11.25
CA SER A 554 0.78 13.56 -11.02
C SER A 554 0.15 13.93 -9.67
N LEU A 555 0.93 13.95 -8.58
CA LEU A 555 0.43 14.40 -7.25
C LEU A 555 -0.11 15.84 -7.28
N LEU A 556 0.57 16.76 -7.97
CA LEU A 556 0.12 18.14 -8.11
C LEU A 556 -1.17 18.23 -8.95
N LEU A 557 -1.26 17.45 -10.05
CA LEU A 557 -2.45 17.39 -10.89
C LEU A 557 -3.67 16.86 -10.10
N ASN A 558 -3.48 15.79 -9.34
CA ASN A 558 -4.51 15.20 -8.48
C ASN A 558 -4.95 16.16 -7.36
N PHE A 559 -4.01 16.93 -6.79
CA PHE A 559 -4.32 17.95 -5.79
C PHE A 559 -5.19 19.08 -6.37
N PHE A 560 -4.84 19.62 -7.55
CA PHE A 560 -5.66 20.63 -8.22
C PHE A 560 -7.02 20.09 -8.69
N SER A 561 -7.05 18.85 -9.21
CA SER A 561 -8.29 18.15 -9.52
C SER A 561 -9.21 18.04 -8.30
N ARG A 562 -8.67 17.61 -7.14
CA ARG A 562 -9.41 17.50 -5.88
C ARG A 562 -9.96 18.84 -5.38
N ILE A 563 -9.19 19.93 -5.51
CA ILE A 563 -9.68 21.29 -5.21
C ILE A 563 -10.85 21.63 -6.13
N TYR A 564 -10.70 21.42 -7.44
CA TYR A 564 -11.75 21.74 -8.41
C TYR A 564 -13.01 20.89 -8.22
N LEU A 565 -12.87 19.58 -7.97
CA LEU A 565 -13.99 18.67 -7.71
C LEU A 565 -14.80 19.10 -6.49
N ARG A 566 -14.13 19.50 -5.40
CA ARG A 566 -14.75 19.98 -4.16
C ARG A 566 -14.94 21.51 -4.08
N ASP A 567 -14.79 22.24 -5.18
CA ASP A 567 -14.91 23.70 -5.17
C ASP A 567 -16.31 24.16 -4.69
N GLU A 568 -17.35 23.32 -4.82
CA GLU A 568 -18.69 23.61 -4.28
C GLU A 568 -18.73 23.66 -2.74
N ASP A 569 -18.01 22.77 -2.05
CA ASP A 569 -17.85 22.80 -0.57
C ASP A 569 -17.24 24.15 -0.11
N PHE A 570 -16.34 24.71 -0.92
CA PHE A 570 -15.66 25.97 -0.64
C PHE A 570 -16.45 27.22 -1.10
N ASN A 571 -17.39 27.08 -2.05
CA ASN A 571 -18.15 28.20 -2.63
C ASN A 571 -19.52 28.47 -1.98
N LEU A 572 -19.90 27.76 -0.91
CA LEU A 572 -21.08 28.06 -0.08
C LEU A 572 -21.08 29.47 0.56
N LEU A 573 -20.02 30.25 0.35
CA LEU A 573 -20.00 31.70 0.55
C LEU A 573 -19.53 32.41 -0.73
N GLY A 574 -20.46 32.85 -1.58
CA GLY A 574 -20.31 34.05 -2.44
C GLY A 574 -19.53 33.92 -3.77
N SER A 575 -20.12 33.20 -4.74
CA SER A 575 -19.97 33.19 -6.23
C SER A 575 -18.78 33.90 -6.94
N ASN A 576 -18.47 35.16 -6.64
CA ASN A 576 -17.84 36.07 -7.62
C ASN A 576 -16.31 36.27 -7.47
N SER A 577 -15.57 35.38 -6.79
CA SER A 577 -14.09 35.44 -6.77
C SER A 577 -13.42 34.06 -6.75
N ARG A 578 -13.65 33.26 -7.79
CA ARG A 578 -12.91 32.02 -8.05
C ARG A 578 -11.39 32.30 -8.17
N ASN A 579 -10.56 31.34 -7.74
CA ASN A 579 -9.10 31.52 -7.61
C ASN A 579 -8.38 31.66 -8.96
N LYS A 580 -7.69 32.80 -9.20
CA LYS A 580 -6.95 33.08 -10.44
C LYS A 580 -5.91 32.02 -10.80
N ALA A 581 -5.21 31.47 -9.81
CA ALA A 581 -4.23 30.41 -10.03
C ALA A 581 -4.88 29.10 -10.54
N LEU A 582 -6.07 28.74 -10.03
CA LEU A 582 -6.81 27.55 -10.45
C LEU A 582 -7.43 27.73 -11.85
N PHE A 583 -7.91 28.94 -12.17
CA PHE A 583 -8.33 29.32 -13.52
C PHE A 583 -7.20 29.20 -14.56
N HIS A 584 -6.04 29.78 -14.28
CA HIS A 584 -4.87 29.69 -15.17
C HIS A 584 -4.33 28.25 -15.27
N TRP A 585 -4.45 27.45 -14.21
CA TRP A 585 -4.17 26.02 -14.27
C TRP A 585 -5.13 25.29 -15.21
N LEU A 586 -6.46 25.39 -15.01
CA LEU A 586 -7.47 24.75 -15.86
C LEU A 586 -7.34 25.12 -17.35
N SER A 587 -7.27 26.43 -17.64
CA SER A 587 -7.12 26.93 -19.01
C SER A 587 -5.79 26.53 -19.67
N SER A 588 -4.78 26.12 -18.89
CA SER A 588 -3.52 25.59 -19.43
C SER A 588 -3.52 24.08 -19.70
N LEU A 589 -4.54 23.31 -19.28
CA LEU A 589 -4.55 21.84 -19.45
C LEU A 589 -4.63 21.38 -20.92
N PRO A 590 -5.49 21.94 -21.79
CA PRO A 590 -5.53 21.53 -23.20
C PRO A 590 -4.21 21.80 -23.93
N VAL A 591 -3.58 22.94 -23.65
CA VAL A 591 -2.26 23.31 -24.20
C VAL A 591 -1.15 22.36 -23.72
N GLN A 592 -1.18 21.93 -22.46
CA GLN A 592 -0.23 20.95 -21.93
C GLN A 592 -0.42 19.56 -22.56
N LEU A 593 -1.67 19.17 -22.85
CA LEU A 593 -1.95 17.90 -23.52
C LEU A 593 -1.30 17.87 -24.92
N VAL A 594 -1.43 18.96 -25.70
CA VAL A 594 -0.74 19.11 -27.00
C VAL A 594 0.80 19.05 -26.83
N GLN A 595 1.35 19.74 -25.83
CA GLN A 595 2.80 19.77 -25.58
C GLN A 595 3.39 18.43 -25.11
N LEU A 596 2.57 17.56 -24.49
CA LEU A 596 2.96 16.22 -24.08
C LEU A 596 2.88 15.21 -25.24
N SER A 597 1.81 15.27 -26.05
CA SER A 597 1.58 14.33 -27.15
C SER A 597 1.74 12.87 -26.66
N SER A 598 2.45 12.02 -27.40
CA SER A 598 2.73 10.61 -27.06
C SER A 598 3.78 10.39 -25.94
N ARG A 599 4.43 11.44 -25.42
CA ARG A 599 5.62 11.29 -24.55
C ARG A 599 5.36 10.63 -23.20
N ASN A 600 4.14 10.74 -22.66
CA ASN A 600 3.71 10.13 -21.39
C ASN A 600 2.20 9.83 -21.45
N PRO A 601 1.75 8.69 -22.00
CA PRO A 601 0.32 8.40 -22.20
C PRO A 601 -0.47 8.34 -20.88
N GLU A 602 0.18 7.98 -19.78
CA GLU A 602 -0.41 8.00 -18.43
C GLU A 602 -0.75 9.43 -17.95
N LEU A 603 0.16 10.40 -18.13
CA LEU A 603 -0.13 11.81 -17.82
C LEU A 603 -1.20 12.37 -18.77
N SER A 604 -1.12 12.04 -20.07
CA SER A 604 -2.12 12.46 -21.04
C SER A 604 -3.51 11.94 -20.68
N THR A 605 -3.63 10.71 -20.16
CA THR A 605 -4.90 10.15 -19.66
C THR A 605 -5.41 10.89 -18.42
N GLN A 606 -4.56 11.13 -17.40
CA GLN A 606 -4.96 11.92 -16.22
C GLN A 606 -5.38 13.36 -16.58
N LEU A 607 -4.72 13.97 -17.56
CA LEU A 607 -5.12 15.27 -18.10
C LEU A 607 -6.48 15.21 -18.80
N ILE A 608 -6.73 14.22 -19.65
CA ILE A 608 -8.03 14.02 -20.32
C ILE A 608 -9.15 13.86 -19.28
N ASP A 609 -8.94 13.05 -18.24
CA ASP A 609 -9.91 12.83 -17.17
C ASP A 609 -10.27 14.15 -16.44
N THR A 610 -9.26 14.97 -16.10
CA THR A 610 -9.50 16.29 -15.46
C THR A 610 -10.14 17.31 -16.40
N ILE A 611 -9.80 17.29 -17.70
CA ILE A 611 -10.45 18.12 -18.73
C ILE A 611 -11.91 17.71 -18.90
N HIS A 612 -12.22 16.41 -18.92
CA HIS A 612 -13.59 15.89 -19.06
C HIS A 612 -14.47 16.27 -17.86
N ALA A 613 -13.96 16.13 -16.63
CA ALA A 613 -14.68 16.56 -15.42
C ALA A 613 -14.97 18.08 -15.40
N ALA A 614 -14.08 18.91 -15.96
CA ALA A 614 -14.27 20.35 -16.07
C ALA A 614 -15.14 20.79 -17.26
N ALA A 615 -15.14 20.01 -18.35
CA ALA A 615 -15.99 20.21 -19.51
C ALA A 615 -17.46 19.87 -19.21
N ALA A 616 -17.70 18.75 -18.51
CA ALA A 616 -19.03 18.36 -18.02
C ALA A 616 -19.66 19.40 -17.07
N ARG A 617 -18.84 20.19 -16.38
CA ARG A 617 -19.23 21.31 -15.52
C ARG A 617 -19.28 22.67 -16.26
N SER A 618 -19.27 22.67 -17.59
CA SER A 618 -19.44 23.86 -18.44
C SER A 618 -18.47 25.03 -18.13
N ASN A 619 -17.22 24.72 -17.79
CA ASN A 619 -16.25 25.76 -17.44
C ASN A 619 -15.78 26.57 -18.68
N LYS A 620 -16.31 27.80 -18.81
CA LYS A 620 -16.08 28.70 -19.95
C LYS A 620 -14.60 28.91 -20.34
N GLU A 621 -13.67 28.98 -19.39
CA GLU A 621 -12.24 29.23 -19.67
C GLU A 621 -11.48 27.98 -20.13
N LEU A 622 -11.85 26.81 -19.59
CA LEU A 622 -11.34 25.53 -20.07
C LEU A 622 -11.91 25.22 -21.45
N LEU A 623 -13.21 25.48 -21.67
CA LEU A 623 -13.86 25.27 -22.95
C LEU A 623 -13.35 26.21 -24.06
N SER A 624 -13.01 27.46 -23.77
CA SER A 624 -12.39 28.36 -24.75
C SER A 624 -10.93 27.96 -25.10
N SER A 625 -10.16 27.48 -24.12
CA SER A 625 -8.82 26.90 -24.35
C SER A 625 -8.89 25.60 -25.17
N LEU A 626 -9.86 24.73 -24.85
CA LEU A 626 -10.13 23.50 -25.60
C LEU A 626 -10.56 23.82 -27.04
N GLN A 627 -11.38 24.85 -27.25
CA GLN A 627 -11.75 25.33 -28.58
C GLN A 627 -10.55 25.82 -29.39
N ALA A 628 -9.65 26.59 -28.77
CA ALA A 628 -8.45 27.13 -29.41
C ALA A 628 -7.41 26.04 -29.76
N THR A 629 -7.39 24.94 -29.00
CA THR A 629 -6.47 23.81 -29.22
C THR A 629 -7.08 22.65 -30.04
N ALA A 630 -8.41 22.63 -30.26
CA ALA A 630 -9.12 21.51 -30.89
C ALA A 630 -8.48 21.02 -32.19
N CYS A 631 -8.15 21.91 -33.14
CA CYS A 631 -7.53 21.52 -34.41
C CYS A 631 -6.15 20.86 -34.26
N GLN A 632 -5.44 21.08 -33.14
CA GLN A 632 -4.17 20.41 -32.82
C GLN A 632 -4.38 19.10 -32.05
N ILE A 633 -5.46 18.97 -31.28
CA ILE A 633 -5.85 17.74 -30.59
C ILE A 633 -6.34 16.69 -31.59
N TYR A 634 -7.09 17.13 -32.61
CA TYR A 634 -7.76 16.29 -33.60
C TYR A 634 -7.10 16.31 -35.00
N ASP A 635 -5.84 16.74 -35.10
CA ASP A 635 -5.10 16.68 -36.37
C ASP A 635 -4.92 15.21 -36.85
N PRO A 636 -5.16 14.90 -38.14
CA PRO A 636 -5.14 13.51 -38.63
C PRO A 636 -3.74 12.89 -38.78
N HIS A 637 -2.67 13.71 -38.76
CA HIS A 637 -1.29 13.27 -38.93
C HIS A 637 -0.55 13.23 -37.59
N ASP A 638 -0.51 14.34 -36.87
CA ASP A 638 0.26 14.52 -35.62
C ASP A 638 -0.65 14.77 -34.39
N GLY A 639 -1.97 14.68 -34.55
CA GLY A 639 -2.92 14.95 -33.48
C GLY A 639 -2.95 13.91 -32.37
N ILE A 640 -3.23 14.39 -31.16
CA ILE A 640 -3.24 13.61 -29.92
C ILE A 640 -4.25 12.45 -29.98
N LEU A 641 -5.40 12.64 -30.65
CA LEU A 641 -6.40 11.59 -30.85
C LEU A 641 -5.81 10.38 -31.61
N VAL A 642 -4.86 10.59 -32.52
CA VAL A 642 -4.25 9.53 -33.32
C VAL A 642 -3.01 8.92 -32.64
N LEU A 643 -2.36 9.67 -31.73
CA LEU A 643 -1.11 9.28 -31.08
C LEU A 643 -1.27 8.61 -29.70
N LEU A 644 -2.48 8.59 -29.12
CA LEU A 644 -2.74 7.97 -27.81
C LEU A 644 -3.45 6.59 -27.90
N PRO A 645 -3.37 5.74 -26.85
CA PRO A 645 -4.04 4.45 -26.79
C PRO A 645 -5.58 4.55 -26.84
N ALA A 646 -6.25 3.50 -27.32
CA ALA A 646 -7.69 3.48 -27.61
C ALA A 646 -8.62 3.97 -26.48
N GLU A 647 -8.31 3.67 -25.21
CA GLU A 647 -9.08 4.16 -24.06
C GLU A 647 -9.02 5.69 -23.92
N SER A 648 -7.84 6.27 -24.13
CA SER A 648 -7.66 7.73 -24.21
C SER A 648 -8.35 8.32 -25.44
N GLN A 649 -8.39 7.58 -26.58
CA GLN A 649 -9.10 8.01 -27.79
C GLN A 649 -10.62 8.13 -27.56
N LYS A 650 -11.24 7.13 -26.90
CA LYS A 650 -12.66 7.14 -26.51
C LYS A 650 -13.00 8.41 -25.72
N ARG A 651 -12.20 8.72 -24.70
CA ARG A 651 -12.38 9.90 -23.84
C ARG A 651 -12.13 11.22 -24.56
N LEU A 652 -11.17 11.28 -25.48
CA LEU A 652 -10.99 12.43 -26.37
C LEU A 652 -12.21 12.64 -27.29
N VAL A 653 -12.73 11.59 -27.92
CA VAL A 653 -13.94 11.68 -28.75
C VAL A 653 -15.15 12.17 -27.94
N GLN A 654 -15.31 11.74 -26.69
CA GLN A 654 -16.34 12.27 -25.78
C GLN A 654 -16.20 13.78 -25.52
N LEU A 655 -15.00 14.37 -25.51
CA LEU A 655 -14.82 15.83 -25.36
C LEU A 655 -15.40 16.65 -26.53
N LEU A 656 -15.62 16.06 -27.70
CA LEU A 656 -16.29 16.73 -28.83
C LEU A 656 -17.74 17.14 -28.50
N TYR A 657 -18.39 16.45 -27.55
CA TYR A 657 -19.73 16.83 -27.09
C TYR A 657 -19.72 18.21 -26.42
N PHE A 658 -18.73 18.48 -25.56
CA PHE A 658 -18.67 19.70 -24.72
C PHE A 658 -18.04 20.94 -25.40
N LEU A 659 -17.38 20.80 -26.56
CA LEU A 659 -16.77 21.93 -27.27
C LEU A 659 -17.79 23.06 -27.50
N PRO A 660 -17.42 24.34 -27.34
CA PRO A 660 -18.31 25.45 -27.70
C PRO A 660 -18.86 25.31 -29.13
N CYS A 661 -18.03 25.38 -30.17
CA CYS A 661 -18.45 25.35 -31.57
C CYS A 661 -17.68 24.35 -32.44
N MET A 662 -18.27 23.97 -33.58
CA MET A 662 -17.67 23.08 -34.58
C MET A 662 -17.26 23.89 -35.83
N PRO A 663 -16.04 24.44 -35.89
CA PRO A 663 -15.57 25.14 -37.08
C PRO A 663 -15.27 24.17 -38.21
N LYS A 664 -15.45 24.61 -39.47
CA LYS A 664 -15.27 23.80 -40.68
C LYS A 664 -13.90 23.09 -40.73
N ASN A 665 -12.84 23.76 -40.29
CA ASN A 665 -11.49 23.19 -40.23
C ASN A 665 -11.41 21.98 -39.29
N LEU A 666 -12.10 22.01 -38.14
CA LEU A 666 -12.16 20.89 -37.21
C LEU A 666 -12.96 19.73 -37.81
N LEU A 667 -14.09 20.02 -38.48
CA LEU A 667 -14.88 19.00 -39.17
C LEU A 667 -14.08 18.30 -40.28
N ALA A 668 -13.24 19.04 -41.02
CA ALA A 668 -12.32 18.47 -42.00
C ALA A 668 -11.24 17.56 -41.35
N CYS A 669 -10.65 17.99 -40.23
CA CYS A 669 -9.71 17.18 -39.47
C CYS A 669 -10.36 15.88 -38.94
N LEU A 670 -11.58 15.98 -38.38
CA LEU A 670 -12.35 14.83 -37.89
C LEU A 670 -12.75 13.87 -39.03
N ASN A 671 -13.11 14.39 -40.21
CA ASN A 671 -13.42 13.56 -41.38
C ASN A 671 -12.17 12.80 -41.86
N ARG A 672 -11.02 13.47 -41.98
CA ARG A 672 -9.72 12.81 -42.25
C ARG A 672 -9.39 11.75 -41.20
N CYS A 673 -9.61 12.02 -39.91
CA CYS A 673 -9.43 11.05 -38.82
C CYS A 673 -10.32 9.80 -38.97
N CYS A 674 -11.57 9.97 -39.40
CA CYS A 674 -12.49 8.84 -39.64
C CYS A 674 -12.05 8.00 -40.85
N ILE A 675 -11.49 8.63 -41.88
CA ILE A 675 -11.14 8.00 -43.16
C ILE A 675 -9.80 7.26 -43.13
N MET A 676 -8.76 7.84 -42.54
CA MET A 676 -7.37 7.37 -42.70
C MET A 676 -7.02 6.03 -42.03
N GLY A 677 -7.99 5.30 -41.46
CA GLY A 677 -7.78 3.96 -40.86
C GLY A 677 -6.88 3.93 -39.61
N ARG A 678 -6.44 5.08 -39.09
CA ARG A 678 -5.57 5.19 -37.89
C ARG A 678 -6.34 5.15 -36.57
N LEU A 679 -7.66 5.25 -36.62
CA LEU A 679 -8.58 5.08 -35.49
C LEU A 679 -9.38 3.78 -35.67
N SER A 680 -9.82 3.15 -34.59
CA SER A 680 -10.73 2.01 -34.69
C SER A 680 -12.05 2.41 -35.37
N SER A 681 -12.68 1.49 -36.09
CA SER A 681 -13.99 1.72 -36.72
C SER A 681 -15.06 2.12 -35.71
N SER A 682 -15.02 1.57 -34.49
CA SER A 682 -15.83 1.99 -33.34
C SER A 682 -15.53 3.43 -32.88
N THR A 683 -14.27 3.87 -32.88
CA THR A 683 -13.88 5.25 -32.52
C THR A 683 -14.39 6.23 -33.58
N ALA A 684 -14.25 5.89 -34.86
CA ALA A 684 -14.75 6.71 -35.97
C ALA A 684 -16.29 6.77 -36.00
N ALA A 685 -16.99 5.65 -35.76
CA ALA A 685 -18.44 5.62 -35.60
C ALA A 685 -18.91 6.49 -34.41
N ALA A 686 -18.16 6.52 -33.30
CA ALA A 686 -18.45 7.40 -32.16
C ALA A 686 -18.34 8.90 -32.49
N ILE A 687 -17.39 9.29 -33.37
CA ILE A 687 -17.29 10.68 -33.87
C ILE A 687 -18.54 11.04 -34.68
N VAL A 688 -18.98 10.17 -35.59
CA VAL A 688 -20.22 10.36 -36.37
C VAL A 688 -21.43 10.48 -35.44
N GLY A 689 -21.55 9.61 -34.44
CA GLY A 689 -22.64 9.63 -33.46
C GLY A 689 -22.69 10.92 -32.64
N ILE A 690 -21.56 11.39 -32.11
CA ILE A 690 -21.51 12.65 -31.33
C ILE A 690 -21.84 13.85 -32.22
N LEU A 691 -21.34 13.89 -33.47
CA LEU A 691 -21.71 14.94 -34.42
C LEU A 691 -23.20 14.90 -34.79
N HIS A 692 -23.82 13.71 -34.88
CA HIS A 692 -25.27 13.59 -35.00
C HIS A 692 -25.99 14.15 -33.76
N THR A 693 -25.58 13.79 -32.53
CA THR A 693 -26.22 14.33 -31.30
C THR A 693 -26.17 15.86 -31.21
N ARG A 694 -25.14 16.48 -31.80
CA ARG A 694 -24.92 17.93 -31.88
C ARG A 694 -25.58 18.62 -33.09
N SER A 695 -26.20 17.86 -33.98
CA SER A 695 -26.99 18.38 -35.09
C SER A 695 -28.39 18.78 -34.61
N THR A 696 -29.09 19.57 -35.43
CA THR A 696 -30.53 19.89 -35.29
C THR A 696 -31.44 18.65 -35.32
N PHE A 697 -30.94 17.51 -35.84
CA PHE A 697 -31.74 16.34 -36.17
C PHE A 697 -31.75 15.23 -35.09
N SER A 698 -31.05 15.42 -33.96
CA SER A 698 -30.92 14.39 -32.92
C SER A 698 -32.17 14.17 -32.05
N GLY A 699 -33.19 15.04 -32.17
CA GLY A 699 -34.39 15.02 -31.33
C GLY A 699 -34.15 15.39 -29.86
N TRP A 700 -32.91 15.70 -29.47
CA TRP A 700 -32.51 15.99 -28.10
C TRP A 700 -32.41 17.50 -27.84
N THR A 701 -33.16 18.00 -26.86
CA THR A 701 -33.00 19.37 -26.34
C THR A 701 -31.73 19.45 -25.49
N SER A 702 -30.57 19.60 -26.13
CA SER A 702 -29.30 19.73 -25.40
C SER A 702 -29.30 20.99 -24.53
N SER A 703 -28.76 20.89 -23.31
CA SER A 703 -28.61 22.03 -22.39
C SER A 703 -27.52 23.04 -22.82
N VAL A 704 -26.95 22.89 -24.02
CA VAL A 704 -25.88 23.74 -24.58
C VAL A 704 -26.48 24.61 -25.69
N GLU A 705 -27.49 25.42 -25.35
CA GLU A 705 -28.32 26.22 -26.26
C GLU A 705 -27.58 27.28 -27.13
N SER A 706 -26.25 27.37 -27.05
CA SER A 706 -25.46 28.51 -27.55
C SER A 706 -24.58 28.25 -28.78
N SER A 707 -24.45 27.00 -29.27
CA SER A 707 -23.83 26.75 -30.58
C SER A 707 -24.21 25.38 -31.17
N ILE A 708 -25.19 25.44 -32.08
CA ILE A 708 -25.61 24.33 -32.94
C ILE A 708 -24.71 24.30 -34.18
N MET A 709 -24.36 23.11 -34.66
CA MET A 709 -23.62 22.93 -35.92
C MET A 709 -24.54 23.24 -37.11
N SER A 710 -24.03 23.93 -38.15
CA SER A 710 -24.87 24.26 -39.32
C SER A 710 -25.25 22.98 -40.08
N ASP A 711 -26.51 22.88 -40.54
CA ASP A 711 -27.01 21.71 -41.27
C ASP A 711 -26.18 21.45 -42.53
N VAL A 712 -25.73 22.52 -43.21
CA VAL A 712 -24.86 22.45 -44.39
C VAL A 712 -23.51 21.81 -44.06
N ASP A 713 -22.89 22.19 -42.94
CA ASP A 713 -21.62 21.61 -42.50
C ASP A 713 -21.78 20.17 -42.01
N TYR A 714 -22.93 19.85 -41.40
CA TYR A 714 -23.27 18.49 -41.00
C TYR A 714 -23.46 17.55 -42.20
N PHE A 715 -24.31 17.90 -43.16
CA PHE A 715 -24.49 17.08 -44.38
C PHE A 715 -23.21 17.02 -45.22
N SER A 716 -22.41 18.09 -45.27
CA SER A 716 -21.09 18.08 -45.90
C SER A 716 -20.14 17.09 -45.23
N PHE A 717 -20.10 17.04 -43.89
CA PHE A 717 -19.33 16.06 -43.12
C PHE A 717 -19.81 14.62 -43.38
N LEU A 718 -21.12 14.36 -43.35
CA LEU A 718 -21.67 13.03 -43.64
C LEU A 718 -21.34 12.57 -45.06
N PHE A 719 -21.55 13.42 -46.07
CA PHE A 719 -21.25 13.10 -47.47
C PHE A 719 -19.74 12.87 -47.68
N SER A 720 -18.88 13.71 -47.10
CA SER A 720 -17.42 13.52 -47.14
C SER A 720 -16.98 12.22 -46.44
N THR A 721 -17.75 11.74 -45.48
CA THR A 721 -17.48 10.48 -44.76
C THR A 721 -17.98 9.25 -45.53
N LEU A 722 -19.10 9.37 -46.26
CA LEU A 722 -19.57 8.35 -47.22
C LEU A 722 -18.70 8.26 -48.49
N ALA A 723 -18.05 9.36 -48.86
CA ALA A 723 -17.08 9.39 -49.94
C ALA A 723 -15.83 8.55 -49.59
N GLY A 724 -15.37 8.61 -48.35
CA GLY A 724 -14.21 7.86 -47.86
C GLY A 724 -12.86 8.30 -48.46
N PHE A 725 -12.85 9.33 -49.31
CA PHE A 725 -11.70 9.85 -50.04
C PHE A 725 -11.86 11.36 -50.24
N SER A 726 -10.75 12.09 -50.23
CA SER A 726 -10.74 13.54 -50.49
C SER A 726 -10.77 13.87 -51.98
N SER A 727 -11.15 15.10 -52.32
CA SER A 727 -11.18 15.58 -53.71
C SER A 727 -9.81 15.50 -54.41
N GLU A 728 -8.72 15.58 -53.66
CA GLU A 728 -7.34 15.49 -54.17
C GLU A 728 -7.01 14.04 -54.55
N GLU A 729 -7.32 13.08 -53.67
CA GLU A 729 -7.13 11.64 -53.93
C GLU A 729 -8.00 11.16 -55.10
N LEU A 730 -9.26 11.62 -55.17
CA LEU A 730 -10.17 11.28 -56.26
C LEU A 730 -9.72 11.85 -57.61
N SER A 731 -9.20 13.09 -57.62
CA SER A 731 -8.59 13.67 -58.83
C SER A 731 -7.35 12.88 -59.24
N TRP A 732 -6.48 12.55 -58.28
CA TRP A 732 -5.28 11.74 -58.51
C TRP A 732 -5.59 10.32 -59.01
N LEU A 733 -6.76 9.74 -58.69
CA LEU A 733 -7.20 8.46 -59.26
C LEU A 733 -7.60 8.51 -60.74
N GLN A 734 -7.94 9.68 -61.29
CA GLN A 734 -8.31 9.81 -62.70
C GLN A 734 -7.11 9.80 -63.66
N ASP A 735 -5.91 10.14 -63.17
CA ASP A 735 -4.64 10.13 -63.94
C ASP A 735 -4.18 8.68 -64.24
N SER A 736 -4.88 8.08 -65.20
CA SER A 736 -4.98 6.64 -65.41
C SER A 736 -4.01 6.14 -66.49
N ARG A 737 -2.77 5.82 -66.07
CA ARG A 737 -1.86 4.95 -66.83
C ARG A 737 -1.25 3.87 -65.93
N GLY A 738 -1.63 2.61 -66.17
CA GLY A 738 -0.91 1.43 -65.69
C GLY A 738 -0.95 1.11 -64.19
N ARG A 739 -1.98 1.54 -63.44
CA ARG A 739 -2.12 1.18 -62.01
C ARG A 739 -2.78 -0.19 -61.84
N PRO A 740 -2.15 -1.17 -61.16
CA PRO A 740 -2.65 -2.56 -61.11
C PRO A 740 -3.86 -2.79 -60.18
N HIS A 741 -4.39 -1.74 -59.53
CA HIS A 741 -5.52 -1.83 -58.60
C HIS A 741 -6.84 -1.31 -59.21
N ILE A 742 -6.88 -1.09 -60.54
CA ILE A 742 -8.10 -0.62 -61.23
C ILE A 742 -8.77 -1.79 -61.94
N CYS A 743 -9.94 -2.19 -61.47
CA CYS A 743 -10.82 -3.12 -62.16
C CYS A 743 -11.52 -2.39 -63.32
N HIS A 744 -10.98 -2.56 -64.52
CA HIS A 744 -11.60 -2.12 -65.76
C HIS A 744 -12.75 -3.06 -66.14
N THR A 745 -13.90 -2.49 -66.49
CA THR A 745 -15.08 -3.27 -66.94
C THR A 745 -15.54 -2.76 -68.31
N HIS A 746 -16.12 -3.65 -69.11
CA HIS A 746 -16.76 -3.30 -70.39
C HIS A 746 -18.28 -3.12 -70.26
N VAL A 747 -18.83 -3.27 -69.05
CA VAL A 747 -20.27 -3.33 -68.75
C VAL A 747 -20.80 -2.01 -68.17
N SER A 748 -19.90 -1.12 -67.74
CA SER A 748 -20.22 0.13 -67.05
C SER A 748 -19.21 1.23 -67.40
N PRO A 749 -19.63 2.50 -67.49
CA PRO A 749 -18.71 3.63 -67.66
C PRO A 749 -17.85 3.91 -66.42
N VAL A 750 -18.19 3.33 -65.25
CA VAL A 750 -17.43 3.48 -64.01
C VAL A 750 -16.47 2.31 -63.83
N HIS A 751 -15.19 2.60 -63.65
CA HIS A 751 -14.16 1.64 -63.27
C HIS A 751 -13.91 1.69 -61.76
N LEU A 752 -13.59 0.55 -61.14
CA LEU A 752 -13.39 0.49 -59.69
C LEU A 752 -11.90 0.54 -59.34
N PHE A 753 -11.53 1.44 -58.44
CA PHE A 753 -10.27 1.33 -57.70
C PHE A 753 -10.49 0.42 -56.49
N LEU A 754 -9.77 -0.70 -56.43
CA LEU A 754 -9.90 -1.71 -55.38
C LEU A 754 -9.17 -1.26 -54.12
N THR A 755 -9.86 -1.21 -52.98
CA THR A 755 -9.27 -0.80 -51.70
C THR A 755 -8.81 -1.99 -50.86
N ASP A 756 -7.78 -1.79 -50.02
CA ASP A 756 -7.30 -2.83 -49.12
C ASP A 756 -8.43 -3.36 -48.24
N HIS A 757 -8.49 -4.67 -48.00
CA HIS A 757 -9.57 -5.31 -47.23
C HIS A 757 -9.84 -4.61 -45.89
N ASN A 758 -8.79 -4.22 -45.17
CA ASN A 758 -8.90 -3.49 -43.90
C ASN A 758 -9.50 -2.08 -44.08
N GLN A 759 -9.14 -1.37 -45.15
CA GLN A 759 -9.71 -0.06 -45.50
C GLN A 759 -11.18 -0.19 -45.89
N PHE A 760 -11.52 -1.20 -46.71
CA PHE A 760 -12.88 -1.50 -47.13
C PHE A 760 -13.79 -1.79 -45.93
N VAL A 761 -13.37 -2.71 -45.04
CA VAL A 761 -14.13 -3.08 -43.83
C VAL A 761 -14.28 -1.91 -42.86
N HIS A 762 -13.21 -1.12 -42.66
CA HIS A 762 -13.27 0.09 -41.83
C HIS A 762 -14.26 1.12 -42.38
N HIS A 763 -14.14 1.47 -43.66
CA HIS A 763 -15.04 2.40 -44.34
C HIS A 763 -16.51 1.90 -44.29
N CYS A 764 -16.77 0.63 -44.64
CA CYS A 764 -18.10 0.04 -44.55
C CYS A 764 -18.72 0.07 -43.14
N THR A 765 -17.90 0.04 -42.09
CA THR A 765 -18.37 0.15 -40.69
C THR A 765 -18.74 1.59 -40.34
N VAL A 766 -17.89 2.56 -40.67
CA VAL A 766 -18.18 4.00 -40.47
C VAL A 766 -19.41 4.44 -41.26
N THR A 767 -19.56 3.93 -42.47
CA THR A 767 -20.73 4.15 -43.32
C THR A 767 -22.04 3.69 -42.69
N GLU A 768 -22.09 2.59 -41.95
CA GLU A 768 -23.33 2.19 -41.26
C GLU A 768 -23.72 3.18 -40.16
N ALA A 769 -22.74 3.75 -39.44
CA ALA A 769 -23.00 4.83 -38.47
C ALA A 769 -23.54 6.11 -39.15
N VAL A 770 -23.07 6.44 -40.36
CA VAL A 770 -23.64 7.52 -41.17
C VAL A 770 -25.05 7.16 -41.65
N CYS A 771 -25.29 5.93 -42.11
CA CYS A 771 -26.62 5.46 -42.53
C CYS A 771 -27.62 5.51 -41.37
N GLN A 772 -27.22 5.12 -40.16
CA GLN A 772 -28.04 5.25 -38.95
C GLN A 772 -28.38 6.72 -38.67
N SER A 773 -27.38 7.61 -38.67
CA SER A 773 -27.54 9.06 -38.46
C SER A 773 -28.35 9.78 -39.55
N LEU A 774 -28.50 9.17 -40.74
CA LEU A 774 -29.39 9.64 -41.81
C LEU A 774 -30.81 9.07 -41.65
N SER A 775 -30.95 7.83 -41.16
CA SER A 775 -32.24 7.14 -41.04
C SER A 775 -33.15 7.69 -39.94
N THR A 776 -32.55 8.36 -38.94
CA THR A 776 -33.21 9.09 -37.84
C THR A 776 -33.81 10.42 -38.28
N ILE A 777 -33.36 10.99 -39.40
CA ILE A 777 -33.83 12.29 -39.88
C ILE A 777 -35.25 12.13 -40.48
N PRO A 778 -36.27 12.87 -40.00
CA PRO A 778 -37.66 12.68 -40.45
C PRO A 778 -37.88 13.14 -41.90
N ALA A 779 -37.13 14.15 -42.37
CA ALA A 779 -37.23 14.72 -43.71
C ALA A 779 -36.45 13.89 -44.76
N ARG A 780 -36.76 12.58 -44.87
CA ARG A 780 -36.00 11.63 -45.71
C ARG A 780 -35.88 12.03 -47.17
N SER A 781 -36.92 12.60 -47.77
CA SER A 781 -36.89 13.07 -49.16
C SER A 781 -35.88 14.20 -49.38
N GLN A 782 -35.89 15.21 -48.50
CA GLN A 782 -34.92 16.30 -48.54
C GLN A 782 -33.48 15.80 -48.31
N CYS A 783 -33.30 14.76 -47.48
CA CYS A 783 -32.00 14.11 -47.30
C CYS A 783 -31.52 13.40 -48.58
N LEU A 784 -32.43 12.70 -49.29
CA LEU A 784 -32.12 12.08 -50.58
C LEU A 784 -31.80 13.13 -51.65
N ASP A 785 -32.52 14.26 -51.69
CA ASP A 785 -32.25 15.38 -52.60
C ASP A 785 -30.89 16.02 -52.31
N ILE A 786 -30.53 16.25 -51.04
CA ILE A 786 -29.22 16.79 -50.66
C ILE A 786 -28.10 15.85 -51.10
N ILE A 787 -28.23 14.54 -50.84
CA ILE A 787 -27.23 13.54 -51.24
C ILE A 787 -27.19 13.38 -52.77
N HIS A 788 -28.33 13.44 -53.46
CA HIS A 788 -28.37 13.41 -54.92
C HIS A 788 -27.60 14.59 -55.52
N ASN A 789 -27.87 15.81 -55.05
CA ASN A 789 -27.18 17.01 -55.51
C ASN A 789 -25.67 16.95 -55.20
N ALA A 790 -25.27 16.38 -54.06
CA ALA A 790 -23.87 16.17 -53.73
C ALA A 790 -23.19 15.16 -54.68
N ILE A 791 -23.81 14.00 -54.96
CA ILE A 791 -23.31 13.02 -55.94
C ILE A 791 -23.19 13.66 -57.33
N HIS A 792 -24.23 14.36 -57.79
CA HIS A 792 -24.25 15.00 -59.11
C HIS A 792 -23.16 16.07 -59.25
N LYS A 793 -22.88 16.83 -58.17
CA LYS A 793 -21.91 17.93 -58.19
C LYS A 793 -20.46 17.50 -57.98
N HIS A 794 -20.22 16.37 -57.31
CA HIS A 794 -18.89 16.00 -56.84
C HIS A 794 -18.38 14.64 -57.33
N LEU A 795 -19.24 13.77 -57.90
CA LEU A 795 -18.87 12.40 -58.28
C LEU A 795 -19.29 11.99 -59.70
N ALA A 796 -20.23 12.70 -60.34
CA ALA A 796 -20.75 12.32 -61.65
C ALA A 796 -19.72 12.40 -62.80
N ASP A 797 -18.69 13.23 -62.66
CA ASP A 797 -17.64 13.43 -63.67
C ASP A 797 -16.43 12.47 -63.51
N PHE A 798 -16.41 11.63 -62.46
CA PHE A 798 -15.31 10.68 -62.22
C PHE A 798 -15.54 9.33 -62.91
N LEU A 799 -14.54 8.88 -63.67
CA LEU A 799 -14.54 7.59 -64.37
C LEU A 799 -13.98 6.47 -63.49
N VAL A 800 -13.05 6.78 -62.59
CA VAL A 800 -12.47 5.83 -61.63
C VAL A 800 -12.99 6.17 -60.23
N ILE A 801 -13.69 5.24 -59.60
CA ILE A 801 -14.33 5.41 -58.28
C ILE A 801 -13.87 4.27 -57.35
N PRO A 802 -13.51 4.52 -56.07
CA PRO A 802 -13.17 3.46 -55.12
C PRO A 802 -14.33 2.48 -54.87
N ASP A 803 -14.03 1.19 -54.80
CA ASP A 803 -15.01 0.11 -54.52
C ASP A 803 -15.78 0.33 -53.20
N SER A 804 -15.08 0.74 -52.14
CA SER A 804 -15.68 1.05 -50.85
C SER A 804 -16.53 2.33 -50.89
N MET A 805 -16.20 3.32 -51.73
CA MET A 805 -17.09 4.47 -51.99
C MET A 805 -18.36 4.02 -52.71
N ALA A 806 -18.23 3.24 -53.79
CA ALA A 806 -19.36 2.74 -54.56
C ALA A 806 -20.34 1.95 -53.67
N ALA A 807 -19.80 1.06 -52.82
CA ALA A 807 -20.56 0.34 -51.80
C ALA A 807 -21.21 1.28 -50.76
N SER A 808 -20.47 2.28 -50.24
CA SER A 808 -21.00 3.23 -49.26
C SER A 808 -22.15 4.07 -49.79
N ILE A 809 -22.06 4.56 -51.03
CA ILE A 809 -23.12 5.37 -51.65
C ILE A 809 -24.34 4.51 -51.97
N LEU A 810 -24.17 3.28 -52.46
CA LEU A 810 -25.28 2.34 -52.65
C LEU A 810 -25.99 2.02 -51.33
N ARG A 811 -25.23 1.82 -50.24
CA ARG A 811 -25.77 1.56 -48.91
C ARG A 811 -26.53 2.77 -48.34
N ALA A 812 -25.98 3.97 -48.46
CA ALA A 812 -26.63 5.19 -47.96
C ALA A 812 -27.90 5.55 -48.76
N THR A 813 -27.88 5.39 -50.08
CA THR A 813 -29.08 5.66 -50.91
C THR A 813 -30.16 4.60 -50.73
N THR A 814 -29.82 3.31 -50.67
CA THR A 814 -30.82 2.24 -50.40
C THR A 814 -31.42 2.32 -48.99
N ARG A 815 -30.73 2.92 -48.01
CA ARG A 815 -31.27 3.22 -46.67
C ARG A 815 -32.23 4.42 -46.62
N LEU A 816 -32.24 5.28 -47.65
CA LEU A 816 -33.07 6.50 -47.71
C LEU A 816 -34.23 6.43 -48.71
N VAL A 817 -34.15 5.56 -49.72
CA VAL A 817 -35.25 5.32 -50.67
C VAL A 817 -36.40 4.59 -49.97
N ASP A 818 -37.61 5.06 -50.21
CA ASP A 818 -38.87 4.53 -49.66
C ASP A 818 -39.97 4.65 -50.74
N GLN A 819 -41.13 4.04 -50.56
CA GLN A 819 -42.24 4.07 -51.53
C GLN A 819 -42.74 5.49 -51.84
N SER A 820 -42.50 6.44 -50.93
CA SER A 820 -42.82 7.86 -51.05
C SER A 820 -41.71 8.71 -51.68
N CYS A 821 -40.51 8.16 -51.90
CA CYS A 821 -39.34 8.93 -52.36
C CYS A 821 -38.51 8.15 -53.41
N LEU A 822 -38.79 8.47 -54.68
CA LEU A 822 -38.10 7.86 -55.82
C LEU A 822 -36.83 8.64 -56.19
N PRO A 823 -35.69 7.97 -56.44
CA PRO A 823 -34.48 8.64 -56.91
C PRO A 823 -34.66 9.20 -58.33
N SER A 824 -33.92 10.27 -58.65
CA SER A 824 -33.89 10.86 -60.00
C SER A 824 -33.27 9.90 -61.03
N ASP A 825 -33.55 10.09 -62.32
CA ASP A 825 -33.03 9.20 -63.36
C ASP A 825 -31.51 9.33 -63.57
N ASN A 826 -30.92 10.49 -63.23
CA ASN A 826 -29.47 10.66 -63.21
C ASN A 826 -28.85 9.89 -62.03
N LEU A 827 -29.50 9.88 -60.85
CA LEU A 827 -29.06 9.06 -59.72
C LEU A 827 -29.19 7.56 -60.03
N LYS A 828 -30.30 7.12 -60.65
CA LYS A 828 -30.48 5.72 -61.09
C LYS A 828 -29.37 5.26 -62.03
N LYS A 829 -29.00 6.07 -63.03
CA LYS A 829 -27.90 5.76 -63.96
C LYS A 829 -26.55 5.61 -63.25
N PHE A 830 -26.23 6.51 -62.32
CA PHE A 830 -25.00 6.44 -61.53
C PHE A 830 -24.96 5.19 -60.63
N LEU A 831 -26.02 4.96 -59.84
CA LEU A 831 -26.12 3.80 -58.95
C LEU A 831 -26.12 2.47 -59.73
N ALA A 832 -26.78 2.40 -60.89
CA ALA A 832 -26.71 1.24 -61.78
C ALA A 832 -25.30 1.01 -62.32
N SER A 833 -24.58 2.06 -62.71
CA SER A 833 -23.18 1.96 -63.18
C SER A 833 -22.27 1.41 -62.08
N CYS A 834 -22.37 1.93 -60.85
CA CYS A 834 -21.64 1.41 -59.70
C CYS A 834 -22.01 -0.05 -59.38
N SER A 835 -23.31 -0.40 -59.45
CA SER A 835 -23.80 -1.76 -59.19
C SER A 835 -23.27 -2.76 -60.22
N CYS A 836 -23.30 -2.42 -61.51
CA CYS A 836 -22.77 -3.26 -62.58
C CYS A 836 -21.26 -3.51 -62.42
N SER A 837 -20.49 -2.49 -62.05
CA SER A 837 -19.03 -2.65 -61.84
C SER A 837 -18.70 -3.51 -60.62
N LEU A 838 -19.44 -3.34 -59.52
CA LEU A 838 -19.28 -4.18 -58.32
C LEU A 838 -19.67 -5.64 -58.57
N LEU A 839 -20.79 -5.88 -59.26
CA LEU A 839 -21.22 -7.22 -59.66
C LEU A 839 -20.22 -7.89 -60.61
N PHE A 840 -19.69 -7.14 -61.58
CA PHE A 840 -18.64 -7.64 -62.48
C PHE A 840 -17.39 -8.06 -61.69
N TYR A 841 -16.95 -7.23 -60.73
CA TYR A 841 -15.80 -7.55 -59.88
C TYR A 841 -16.01 -8.82 -59.03
N VAL A 842 -17.17 -8.97 -58.39
CA VAL A 842 -17.52 -10.19 -57.62
C VAL A 842 -17.52 -11.43 -58.53
N VAL A 843 -18.14 -11.35 -59.71
CA VAL A 843 -18.16 -12.47 -60.66
C VAL A 843 -16.76 -12.79 -61.19
N THR A 844 -15.87 -11.82 -61.38
CA THR A 844 -14.46 -12.11 -61.73
C THR A 844 -13.71 -12.77 -60.59
N LEU A 845 -13.89 -12.34 -59.34
CA LEU A 845 -13.29 -12.99 -58.16
C LEU A 845 -13.74 -14.45 -58.01
N GLU A 846 -15.03 -14.73 -58.17
CA GLU A 846 -15.54 -16.12 -58.11
C GLU A 846 -14.92 -16.97 -59.24
N ASN A 847 -14.79 -16.43 -60.44
CA ASN A 847 -14.17 -17.10 -61.59
C ASN A 847 -12.64 -17.25 -61.51
N GLU A 848 -11.95 -16.49 -60.66
CA GLU A 848 -10.51 -16.69 -60.40
C GLU A 848 -10.29 -17.69 -59.27
N ASN A 849 -11.07 -17.61 -58.18
CA ASN A 849 -11.04 -18.62 -57.12
C ASN A 849 -11.41 -20.01 -57.65
N ALA A 850 -12.41 -20.12 -58.54
CA ALA A 850 -12.77 -21.37 -59.23
C ALA A 850 -11.77 -21.86 -60.31
N LYS A 851 -10.62 -21.17 -60.48
CA LYS A 851 -9.47 -21.62 -61.29
C LYS A 851 -8.21 -21.88 -60.46
N LEU A 852 -8.24 -21.53 -59.18
CA LEU A 852 -7.16 -21.72 -58.21
C LEU A 852 -7.41 -22.91 -57.26
N ALA A 853 -8.64 -23.42 -57.25
CA ALA A 853 -9.07 -24.66 -56.59
C ALA A 853 -9.21 -25.81 -57.61
#